data_AF-A0A3L7V2B5-F1
#
_entry.id   AF-A0A3L7V2B5-F1
#
_cell.length_a   1.000
_cell.length_b   1.000
_cell.length_c   1.000
_cell.angle_alpha   90.00
_cell.angle_beta   90.00
_cell.angle_gamma   90.00
#
_symmetry.space_group_name_H-M   'P 1'
#
loop_
_entity.id
_entity.type
_entity.pdbx_description
1 polymer ?
#
loop_
_entity_poly.entity_id
_entity_poly.type
_entity_poly.pdbx_seq_one_letter_code
_entity_poly.pdbx_strand_id
1 'polypeptide(L)'
;LSVFPESVTLGSPESSEQLIVIATDENGVTSDVTRQVTVSFAPEGCATINSQGRVIPLEDGQSTLTLRLNNLSVDVPVRVSGITNPPPVSFRDQIIPILSKSGCNSGGCHGKAEGQNGFRLSVFGFDPAADYDAIVRESHGRRLFPASPERSLFLMKATAIMPHGGGRKVEPDSRWHHLMLRWVREGAFADQTARDPVVQLKVYPSEITMEALAEHQLRATAVHQSGLVHCVTIESEFLSNNEVIAKVDRDGLVTTTDVPGEAAVLVRYMGHVAVCRLTRPRSKENYPRPSEANFIDPLVWNKLERLHVAASPPADDSAVLRRTYLDIIGTLPTSDEARKYLSDSSPEKHQRLVAELLDRPEYADFWAQKWADILQIDKDIVSPSGAIAATRWIHSQFRDNVPYDRLVRTVLTTQGSTLSESPAAFYQVHADAEKTARAVSQLFLGVRIDCAQCHHHPFEKWDQKDYYALAGFFTGIQRAALPGGGMKISGRSGEPLKHPRTQEIIPAAALGESPAAITAGGDRRRVFAEWTTGSDNPFFARTIVNRLVAHYFGRGLVEPVDDLRETNPASNEPLMKALTAHMIEVRYDLKAFTKTLLNSQVYRLSSVPEPSNELDDQNYSRAAWKPIPAEVLLDAISQVTEVPEEFNGWPKGYRAIQIWDNKLPSHFLEVFGRPSRQTVCSCERGTESSIAQALHLMNSQTTTEKLQSRHGVCARLAGSELKDTEIIEELYLRTLSRYPRPEEVELMSQAFSGNASLVAGANTDSGTPSPESGSTAAARQKAIEDILWTLMNSRKFVFNH
;
A
#
# COMPACT_ATOMS: atom_id res chain seq x y z
N LEU A 1 5.27 -39.47 -4.11
CA LEU A 1 4.80 -38.54 -5.15
C LEU A 1 3.35 -38.23 -4.88
N SER A 2 2.97 -36.97 -4.97
CA SER A 2 1.56 -36.53 -5.00
C SER A 2 1.32 -35.78 -6.30
N VAL A 3 0.11 -35.85 -6.84
CA VAL A 3 -0.26 -35.22 -8.11
C VAL A 3 -1.54 -34.42 -7.95
N PHE A 4 -1.58 -33.25 -8.58
CA PHE A 4 -2.71 -32.34 -8.55
C PHE A 4 -3.04 -31.87 -9.97
N PRO A 5 -4.29 -31.98 -10.43
CA PRO A 5 -5.42 -32.67 -9.78
C PRO A 5 -5.22 -34.19 -9.70
N GLU A 6 -5.95 -34.85 -8.80
CA GLU A 6 -5.93 -36.31 -8.63
C GLU A 6 -6.63 -37.06 -9.79
N SER A 7 -7.37 -36.36 -10.63
CA SER A 7 -8.01 -36.89 -11.85
C SER A 7 -8.12 -35.82 -12.92
N VAL A 8 -8.10 -36.23 -14.19
CA VAL A 8 -8.22 -35.36 -15.36
C VAL A 8 -9.52 -35.65 -16.10
N THR A 9 -10.31 -34.61 -16.36
CA THR A 9 -11.50 -34.69 -17.22
C THR A 9 -11.41 -33.65 -18.32
N LEU A 10 -11.56 -34.08 -19.57
CA LEU A 10 -11.46 -33.23 -20.76
C LEU A 10 -12.76 -33.37 -21.57
N GLY A 11 -13.41 -32.24 -21.88
CA GLY A 11 -14.78 -32.20 -22.42
C GLY A 11 -14.91 -31.68 -23.86
N SER A 12 -13.80 -31.31 -24.50
CA SER A 12 -13.77 -30.78 -25.86
C SER A 12 -12.37 -30.93 -26.49
N PRO A 13 -12.22 -30.84 -27.83
CA PRO A 13 -10.94 -30.95 -28.52
C PRO A 13 -9.88 -29.95 -28.04
N GLU A 14 -10.32 -28.75 -27.65
CA GLU A 14 -9.47 -27.70 -27.10
C GLU A 14 -9.53 -27.64 -25.56
N SER A 15 -9.97 -28.69 -24.87
CA SER A 15 -9.81 -28.77 -23.40
C SER A 15 -8.35 -29.04 -23.04
N SER A 16 -7.93 -28.62 -21.85
CA SER A 16 -6.61 -28.98 -21.32
C SER A 16 -6.59 -28.94 -19.80
N GLU A 17 -5.81 -29.82 -19.19
CA GLU A 17 -5.58 -29.86 -17.75
C GLU A 17 -4.09 -29.73 -17.44
N GLN A 18 -3.73 -28.80 -16.56
CA GLN A 18 -2.37 -28.65 -16.06
C GLN A 18 -2.15 -29.57 -14.85
N LEU A 19 -1.18 -30.48 -14.91
CA LEU A 19 -0.81 -31.35 -13.79
C LEU A 19 0.40 -30.81 -13.06
N ILE A 20 0.35 -30.76 -11.73
CA ILE A 20 1.52 -30.51 -10.87
C ILE A 20 1.87 -31.81 -10.14
N VAL A 21 3.11 -32.27 -10.28
CA VAL A 21 3.64 -33.44 -9.58
C VAL A 21 4.62 -32.99 -8.52
N ILE A 22 4.34 -33.31 -7.26
CA ILE A 22 5.18 -32.95 -6.12
C ILE A 22 5.88 -34.21 -5.60
N ALA A 23 7.19 -34.10 -5.43
CA ALA A 23 7.96 -35.03 -4.62
C ALA A 23 8.13 -34.43 -3.22
N THR A 24 8.00 -35.26 -2.19
CA THR A 24 8.26 -34.90 -0.80
C THR A 24 9.39 -35.78 -0.33
N ASP A 25 10.45 -35.19 0.21
CA ASP A 25 11.58 -35.92 0.78
C ASP A 25 11.28 -36.43 2.21
N GLU A 26 12.22 -37.15 2.80
CA GLU A 26 12.09 -37.70 4.16
C GLU A 26 11.98 -36.62 5.25
N ASN A 27 12.42 -35.39 4.97
CA ASN A 27 12.35 -34.24 5.87
C ASN A 27 11.05 -33.42 5.68
N GLY A 28 10.18 -33.83 4.76
CA GLY A 28 8.95 -33.12 4.43
C GLY A 28 9.12 -31.95 3.45
N VAL A 29 10.31 -31.76 2.87
CA VAL A 29 10.56 -30.73 1.86
C VAL A 29 9.90 -31.14 0.54
N THR A 30 9.12 -30.24 -0.03
CA THR A 30 8.39 -30.48 -1.27
C THR A 30 9.07 -29.81 -2.46
N SER A 31 9.16 -30.52 -3.59
CA SER A 31 9.69 -29.99 -4.85
C SER A 31 8.77 -30.34 -6.03
N ASP A 32 8.57 -29.38 -6.94
CA ASP A 32 7.89 -29.63 -8.21
C ASP A 32 8.79 -30.47 -9.14
N VAL A 33 8.33 -31.68 -9.43
CA VAL A 33 9.02 -32.66 -10.29
C VAL A 33 8.25 -32.93 -11.57
N THR A 34 7.27 -32.10 -11.92
CA THR A 34 6.41 -32.28 -13.11
C THR A 34 7.21 -32.47 -14.40
N ARG A 35 8.31 -31.73 -14.55
CA ARG A 35 9.19 -31.80 -15.75
C ARG A 35 10.20 -32.95 -15.71
N GLN A 36 10.26 -33.70 -14.60
CA GLN A 36 11.25 -34.75 -14.36
C GLN A 36 10.63 -36.16 -14.43
N VAL A 37 9.29 -36.27 -14.37
CA VAL A 37 8.61 -37.56 -14.42
C VAL A 37 8.59 -38.14 -15.84
N THR A 38 8.71 -39.46 -15.92
CA THR A 38 8.38 -40.23 -17.12
C THR A 38 6.90 -40.58 -17.10
N VAL A 39 6.27 -40.61 -18.27
CA VAL A 39 4.81 -40.73 -18.41
C VAL A 39 4.44 -41.90 -19.30
N SER A 40 3.32 -42.57 -18.99
CA SER A 40 2.71 -43.58 -19.84
C SER A 40 1.19 -43.58 -19.66
N PHE A 41 0.46 -43.85 -20.74
CA PHE A 41 -1.01 -43.99 -20.73
C PHE A 41 -1.42 -45.44 -20.93
N ALA A 42 -2.46 -45.89 -20.22
CA ALA A 42 -3.03 -47.22 -20.40
C ALA A 42 -4.58 -47.19 -20.29
N PRO A 43 -5.33 -47.53 -21.35
CA PRO A 43 -4.87 -47.72 -22.74
C PRO A 43 -4.29 -46.44 -23.37
N GLU A 44 -3.43 -46.60 -24.37
CA GLU A 44 -2.89 -45.48 -25.16
C GLU A 44 -3.95 -44.88 -26.09
N GLY A 45 -3.71 -43.65 -26.58
CA GLY A 45 -4.52 -43.01 -27.63
C GLY A 45 -5.65 -42.09 -27.15
N CYS A 46 -6.07 -42.16 -25.88
CA CYS A 46 -7.15 -41.30 -25.36
C CYS A 46 -6.71 -39.83 -25.15
N ALA A 47 -5.50 -39.62 -24.62
CA ALA A 47 -4.93 -38.30 -24.35
C ALA A 47 -3.40 -38.33 -24.50
N THR A 48 -2.78 -37.15 -24.56
CA THR A 48 -1.33 -36.99 -24.49
C THR A 48 -0.96 -35.89 -23.50
N ILE A 49 0.29 -35.89 -23.05
CA ILE A 49 0.84 -34.91 -22.13
C ILE A 49 2.10 -34.29 -22.73
N ASN A 50 2.23 -32.97 -22.62
CA ASN A 50 3.42 -32.27 -23.09
C ASN A 50 4.53 -32.21 -22.02
N SER A 51 5.70 -31.67 -22.38
CA SER A 51 6.84 -31.50 -21.47
C SER A 51 6.59 -30.55 -20.29
N GLN A 52 5.53 -29.75 -20.34
CA GLN A 52 5.12 -28.86 -19.25
C GLN A 52 4.10 -29.53 -18.31
N GLY A 53 3.75 -30.81 -18.49
CA GLY A 53 2.76 -31.50 -17.67
C GLY A 53 1.31 -31.20 -18.03
N ARG A 54 1.06 -30.65 -19.22
CA ARG A 54 -0.30 -30.35 -19.70
C ARG A 54 -0.88 -31.52 -20.46
N VAL A 55 -2.01 -32.03 -19.97
CA VAL A 55 -2.78 -33.11 -20.60
C VAL A 55 -3.78 -32.51 -21.59
N ILE A 56 -3.78 -33.04 -22.81
CA ILE A 56 -4.66 -32.64 -23.91
C ILE A 56 -5.34 -33.87 -24.52
N PRO A 57 -6.60 -33.75 -24.97
CA PRO A 57 -7.37 -34.88 -25.44
C PRO A 57 -6.98 -35.27 -26.88
N LEU A 58 -7.16 -36.55 -27.19
CA LEU A 58 -6.99 -37.10 -28.55
C LEU A 58 -8.29 -37.76 -29.02
N GLU A 59 -8.83 -38.71 -28.24
CA GLU A 59 -10.04 -39.47 -28.58
C GLU A 59 -10.93 -39.68 -27.34
N ASP A 60 -12.25 -39.80 -27.56
CA ASP A 60 -13.23 -40.10 -26.52
C ASP A 60 -12.90 -41.45 -25.83
N GLY A 61 -12.79 -41.47 -24.50
CA GLY A 61 -12.42 -42.68 -23.78
C GLY A 61 -12.00 -42.46 -22.33
N GLN A 62 -11.49 -43.54 -21.73
CA GLN A 62 -10.89 -43.52 -20.40
C GLN A 62 -9.48 -44.13 -20.47
N SER A 63 -8.55 -43.55 -19.74
CA SER A 63 -7.18 -44.02 -19.62
C SER A 63 -6.64 -43.75 -18.23
N THR A 64 -5.57 -44.44 -17.84
CA THR A 64 -4.81 -44.15 -16.64
C THR A 64 -3.46 -43.58 -17.06
N LEU A 65 -3.15 -42.37 -16.60
CA LEU A 65 -1.84 -41.74 -16.75
C LEU A 65 -0.97 -42.12 -15.56
N THR A 66 0.08 -42.91 -15.82
CA THR A 66 1.08 -43.26 -14.81
C THR A 66 2.27 -42.31 -14.92
N LEU A 67 2.59 -41.63 -13.82
CA LEU A 67 3.72 -40.72 -13.67
C LEU A 67 4.79 -41.39 -12.81
N ARG A 68 6.03 -41.51 -13.30
CA ARG A 68 7.13 -42.19 -12.60
C ARG A 68 8.35 -41.29 -12.42
N LEU A 69 8.88 -41.28 -11.20
CA LEU A 69 10.18 -40.68 -10.86
C LEU A 69 10.99 -41.71 -10.07
N ASN A 70 12.07 -42.21 -10.67
CA ASN A 70 12.86 -43.31 -10.09
C ASN A 70 11.97 -44.52 -9.74
N ASN A 71 11.96 -44.94 -8.47
CA ASN A 71 11.14 -46.06 -7.97
C ASN A 71 9.74 -45.64 -7.51
N LEU A 72 9.39 -44.35 -7.61
CA LEU A 72 8.09 -43.84 -7.20
C LEU A 72 7.17 -43.72 -8.41
N SER A 73 5.90 -44.09 -8.23
CA SER A 73 4.86 -43.93 -9.25
C SER A 73 3.56 -43.41 -8.64
N VAL A 74 2.80 -42.65 -9.43
CA VAL A 74 1.43 -42.25 -9.10
C VAL A 74 0.56 -42.36 -10.36
N ASP A 75 -0.65 -42.87 -10.19
CA ASP A 75 -1.62 -43.06 -11.27
C ASP A 75 -2.70 -41.98 -11.19
N VAL A 76 -3.03 -41.41 -12.35
CA VAL A 76 -4.05 -40.36 -12.51
C VAL A 76 -5.12 -40.87 -13.48
N PRO A 77 -6.37 -41.04 -13.04
CA PRO A 77 -7.47 -41.36 -13.94
C PRO A 77 -7.71 -40.21 -14.93
N VAL A 78 -7.82 -40.54 -16.22
CA VAL A 78 -8.07 -39.62 -17.32
C VAL A 78 -9.36 -40.01 -18.02
N ARG A 79 -10.28 -39.05 -18.14
CA ARG A 79 -11.53 -39.20 -18.91
C ARG A 79 -11.58 -38.13 -20.01
N VAL A 80 -11.75 -38.57 -21.24
CA VAL A 80 -11.95 -37.70 -22.40
C VAL A 80 -13.34 -37.95 -22.96
N SER A 81 -14.06 -36.88 -23.22
CA SER A 81 -15.40 -36.90 -23.80
C SER A 81 -15.64 -35.66 -24.66
N GLY A 82 -16.59 -35.72 -25.59
CA GLY A 82 -16.96 -34.58 -26.41
C GLY A 82 -15.96 -34.24 -27.51
N ILE A 83 -15.14 -35.21 -27.97
CA ILE A 83 -14.25 -35.02 -29.11
C ILE A 83 -15.01 -35.21 -30.42
N THR A 84 -15.82 -36.27 -30.51
CA THR A 84 -16.58 -36.59 -31.74
C THR A 84 -17.68 -35.55 -32.03
N ASN A 85 -18.38 -35.11 -30.98
CA ASN A 85 -19.46 -34.11 -31.06
C ASN A 85 -19.23 -33.06 -29.98
N PRO A 86 -18.35 -32.07 -30.23
CA PRO A 86 -17.97 -31.13 -29.21
C PRO A 86 -19.07 -30.08 -28.94
N PRO A 87 -19.20 -29.60 -27.68
CA PRO A 87 -20.15 -28.53 -27.36
C PRO A 87 -19.76 -27.22 -28.07
N PRO A 88 -20.72 -26.41 -28.56
CA PRO A 88 -20.41 -25.17 -29.28
C PRO A 88 -19.43 -24.26 -28.52
N VAL A 89 -18.54 -23.59 -29.25
CA VAL A 89 -17.55 -22.69 -28.65
C VAL A 89 -18.24 -21.45 -28.09
N SER A 90 -18.01 -21.18 -26.81
CA SER A 90 -18.51 -19.96 -26.19
C SER A 90 -17.64 -18.76 -26.56
N PHE A 91 -18.25 -17.70 -27.07
CA PHE A 91 -17.54 -16.45 -27.31
C PHE A 91 -17.07 -15.84 -25.99
N ARG A 92 -17.98 -15.72 -25.00
CA ARG A 92 -17.66 -15.12 -23.71
C ARG A 92 -16.63 -15.93 -22.92
N ASP A 93 -16.84 -17.24 -22.79
CA ASP A 93 -16.09 -18.05 -21.83
C ASP A 93 -14.81 -18.65 -22.43
N GLN A 94 -14.67 -18.68 -23.76
CA GLN A 94 -13.52 -19.30 -24.44
C GLN A 94 -12.78 -18.38 -25.41
N ILE A 95 -13.46 -17.48 -26.14
CA ILE A 95 -12.78 -16.56 -27.08
C ILE A 95 -12.23 -15.33 -26.36
N ILE A 96 -13.02 -14.69 -25.49
CA ILE A 96 -12.56 -13.49 -24.76
C ILE A 96 -11.30 -13.73 -23.92
N PRO A 97 -11.17 -14.83 -23.14
CA PRO A 97 -9.94 -15.06 -22.38
C PRO A 97 -8.69 -15.15 -23.25
N ILE A 98 -8.81 -15.71 -24.46
CA ILE A 98 -7.71 -15.71 -25.44
C ILE A 98 -7.36 -14.28 -25.86
N LEU A 99 -8.35 -13.44 -26.15
CA LEU A 99 -8.12 -12.04 -26.53
C LEU A 99 -7.45 -11.25 -25.40
N SER A 100 -7.84 -11.51 -24.15
CA SER A 100 -7.25 -10.89 -22.96
C SER A 100 -5.80 -11.35 -22.73
N LYS A 101 -5.56 -12.66 -22.67
CA LYS A 101 -4.22 -13.23 -22.44
C LYS A 101 -3.24 -12.96 -23.59
N SER A 102 -3.75 -12.76 -24.82
CA SER A 102 -2.94 -12.34 -25.98
C SER A 102 -2.74 -10.82 -26.06
N GLY A 103 -3.39 -10.05 -25.18
CA GLY A 103 -3.28 -8.59 -25.12
C GLY A 103 -4.01 -7.87 -26.26
N CYS A 104 -4.85 -8.55 -27.04
CA CYS A 104 -5.61 -7.97 -28.16
C CYS A 104 -6.54 -6.85 -27.68
N ASN A 105 -7.20 -7.05 -26.53
CA ASN A 105 -8.13 -6.11 -25.91
C ASN A 105 -7.48 -5.33 -24.75
N SER A 106 -6.15 -5.24 -24.70
CA SER A 106 -5.45 -4.39 -23.72
C SER A 106 -5.54 -2.91 -24.09
N GLY A 107 -5.32 -2.01 -23.13
CA GLY A 107 -5.32 -0.56 -23.36
C GLY A 107 -4.29 -0.07 -24.38
N GLY A 108 -3.22 -0.84 -24.62
CA GLY A 108 -2.23 -0.57 -25.65
C GLY A 108 -2.62 -1.03 -27.07
N CYS A 109 -3.71 -1.80 -27.22
CA CYS A 109 -4.18 -2.37 -28.48
C CYS A 109 -5.65 -1.95 -28.73
N HIS A 110 -6.56 -2.90 -29.02
CA HIS A 110 -7.95 -2.59 -29.34
C HIS A 110 -8.80 -2.22 -28.12
N GLY A 111 -8.28 -2.42 -26.90
CA GLY A 111 -8.92 -1.99 -25.65
C GLY A 111 -8.78 -0.49 -25.37
N LYS A 112 -7.99 0.25 -26.16
CA LYS A 112 -7.89 1.72 -26.02
C LYS A 112 -9.26 2.38 -26.20
N ALA A 113 -9.52 3.49 -25.52
CA ALA A 113 -10.82 4.19 -25.56
C ALA A 113 -11.32 4.50 -26.98
N GLU A 114 -10.42 4.93 -27.88
CA GLU A 114 -10.73 5.19 -29.29
C GLU A 114 -10.67 3.92 -30.18
N GLY A 115 -10.23 2.79 -29.63
CA GLY A 115 -9.85 1.61 -30.39
C GLY A 115 -8.60 1.82 -31.26
N GLN A 116 -8.40 0.93 -32.23
CA GLN A 116 -7.33 1.03 -33.23
C GLN A 116 -7.92 0.84 -34.62
N ASN A 117 -7.69 1.82 -35.50
CA ASN A 117 -8.16 1.81 -36.90
C ASN A 117 -9.66 1.50 -37.06
N GLY A 118 -10.50 2.06 -36.18
CA GLY A 118 -11.95 1.84 -36.21
C GLY A 118 -12.38 0.44 -35.73
N PHE A 119 -11.52 -0.28 -35.02
CA PHE A 119 -11.85 -1.52 -34.32
C PHE A 119 -11.56 -1.37 -32.83
N ARG A 120 -12.62 -1.48 -32.01
CA ARG A 120 -12.58 -1.29 -30.57
C ARG A 120 -13.13 -2.52 -29.86
N LEU A 121 -12.41 -2.96 -28.85
CA LEU A 121 -12.83 -3.97 -27.88
C LEU A 121 -12.90 -3.32 -26.49
N SER A 122 -13.67 -3.92 -25.61
CA SER A 122 -13.69 -3.62 -24.20
C SER A 122 -12.35 -4.01 -23.58
N VAL A 123 -11.81 -3.16 -22.69
CA VAL A 123 -10.54 -3.45 -21.99
C VAL A 123 -10.69 -4.79 -21.28
N PHE A 124 -9.75 -5.74 -21.46
CA PHE A 124 -9.74 -7.06 -20.83
C PHE A 124 -11.01 -7.92 -20.98
N GLY A 125 -11.93 -7.58 -21.89
CA GLY A 125 -13.11 -8.40 -22.20
C GLY A 125 -14.31 -8.20 -21.29
N PHE A 126 -14.39 -7.06 -20.61
CA PHE A 126 -15.43 -6.76 -19.63
C PHE A 126 -16.83 -6.49 -20.21
N ASP A 127 -16.95 -6.20 -21.52
CA ASP A 127 -18.24 -6.18 -22.21
C ASP A 127 -18.27 -7.19 -23.36
N PRO A 128 -18.56 -8.47 -23.06
CA PRO A 128 -18.65 -9.52 -24.07
C PRO A 128 -19.65 -9.24 -25.19
N ALA A 129 -20.75 -8.54 -24.91
CA ALA A 129 -21.76 -8.27 -25.92
C ALA A 129 -21.26 -7.23 -26.93
N ALA A 130 -20.65 -6.13 -26.44
CA ALA A 130 -20.03 -5.15 -27.31
C ALA A 130 -18.84 -5.72 -28.09
N ASP A 131 -18.04 -6.58 -27.48
CA ASP A 131 -16.91 -7.25 -28.16
C ASP A 131 -17.37 -8.18 -29.27
N TYR A 132 -18.43 -8.94 -29.00
CA TYR A 132 -19.08 -9.78 -30.01
C TYR A 132 -19.58 -8.92 -31.18
N ASP A 133 -20.30 -7.83 -30.90
CA ASP A 133 -20.80 -6.95 -31.95
C ASP A 133 -19.68 -6.31 -32.76
N ALA A 134 -18.59 -5.89 -32.12
CA ALA A 134 -17.42 -5.32 -32.79
C ALA A 134 -16.72 -6.33 -33.72
N ILE A 135 -16.63 -7.59 -33.31
CA ILE A 135 -16.01 -8.64 -34.13
C ILE A 135 -16.96 -9.11 -35.23
N VAL A 136 -18.23 -9.35 -34.92
CA VAL A 136 -19.17 -10.07 -35.80
C VAL A 136 -19.98 -9.13 -36.67
N ARG A 137 -20.43 -7.97 -36.16
CA ARG A 137 -21.44 -7.11 -36.80
C ARG A 137 -20.89 -5.82 -37.38
N GLU A 138 -19.99 -5.16 -36.67
CA GLU A 138 -19.45 -3.87 -37.09
C GLU A 138 -18.71 -3.95 -38.44
N SER A 139 -18.63 -2.82 -39.14
CA SER A 139 -18.01 -2.74 -40.48
C SER A 139 -18.59 -3.75 -41.47
N HIS A 140 -19.91 -4.00 -41.38
CA HIS A 140 -20.65 -4.95 -42.22
C HIS A 140 -20.10 -6.40 -42.13
N GLY A 141 -19.64 -6.83 -40.94
CA GLY A 141 -19.16 -8.19 -40.69
C GLY A 141 -17.83 -8.54 -41.36
N ARG A 142 -17.11 -7.55 -41.91
CA ARG A 142 -15.84 -7.69 -42.65
C ARG A 142 -14.77 -8.56 -41.95
N ARG A 143 -14.80 -8.66 -40.62
CA ARG A 143 -13.74 -9.30 -39.83
C ARG A 143 -13.81 -10.82 -39.86
N LEU A 144 -14.99 -11.38 -40.16
CA LEU A 144 -15.23 -12.81 -40.27
C LEU A 144 -15.60 -13.18 -41.71
N PHE A 145 -15.11 -14.32 -42.19
CA PHE A 145 -15.45 -14.83 -43.51
C PHE A 145 -15.94 -16.28 -43.42
N PRO A 146 -17.23 -16.52 -43.10
CA PRO A 146 -17.74 -17.87 -42.85
C PRO A 146 -17.59 -18.85 -44.02
N ALA A 147 -17.57 -18.37 -45.27
CA ALA A 147 -17.36 -19.21 -46.45
C ALA A 147 -15.90 -19.72 -46.60
N SER A 148 -14.94 -19.06 -45.95
CA SER A 148 -13.56 -19.53 -45.82
C SER A 148 -13.02 -19.06 -44.46
N PRO A 149 -13.39 -19.76 -43.37
CA PRO A 149 -13.12 -19.34 -42.00
C PRO A 149 -11.66 -18.99 -41.75
N GLU A 150 -10.72 -19.75 -42.32
CA GLU A 150 -9.27 -19.56 -42.22
C GLU A 150 -8.82 -18.20 -42.77
N ARG A 151 -9.56 -17.62 -43.72
CA ARG A 151 -9.26 -16.31 -44.31
C ARG A 151 -9.90 -15.14 -43.56
N SER A 152 -10.60 -15.40 -42.45
CA SER A 152 -11.17 -14.35 -41.61
C SER A 152 -10.08 -13.40 -41.13
N LEU A 153 -10.26 -12.08 -41.32
CA LEU A 153 -9.28 -11.07 -40.88
C LEU A 153 -9.00 -11.18 -39.39
N PHE A 154 -10.00 -11.56 -38.59
CA PHE A 154 -9.87 -11.86 -37.17
C PHE A 154 -8.74 -12.86 -36.87
N LEU A 155 -8.71 -14.00 -37.58
CA LEU A 155 -7.68 -15.03 -37.43
C LEU A 155 -6.35 -14.62 -38.05
N MET A 156 -6.40 -14.10 -39.29
CA MET A 156 -5.20 -13.78 -40.08
C MET A 156 -4.37 -12.65 -39.45
N LYS A 157 -5.03 -11.68 -38.79
CA LYS A 157 -4.34 -10.60 -38.06
C LYS A 157 -3.84 -11.06 -36.70
N ALA A 158 -4.61 -11.88 -35.96
CA ALA A 158 -4.19 -12.41 -34.66
C ALA A 158 -2.92 -13.27 -34.78
N THR A 159 -2.84 -14.09 -35.85
CA THR A 159 -1.69 -14.94 -36.17
C THR A 159 -0.56 -14.25 -36.91
N ALA A 160 -0.77 -12.99 -37.32
CA ALA A 160 0.13 -12.21 -38.17
C ALA A 160 0.49 -12.89 -39.52
N ILE A 161 -0.32 -13.85 -39.99
CA ILE A 161 -0.24 -14.33 -41.39
C ILE A 161 -0.52 -13.16 -42.34
N MET A 162 -1.47 -12.30 -41.97
CA MET A 162 -1.59 -10.96 -42.55
C MET A 162 -0.90 -9.95 -41.63
N PRO A 163 -0.06 -9.03 -42.15
CA PRO A 163 0.64 -8.05 -41.33
C PRO A 163 -0.30 -7.28 -40.40
N HIS A 164 0.05 -7.22 -39.12
CA HIS A 164 -0.72 -6.58 -38.07
C HIS A 164 0.20 -5.68 -37.24
N GLY A 165 -0.20 -4.43 -37.01
CA GLY A 165 0.62 -3.45 -36.28
C GLY A 165 0.94 -3.85 -34.83
N GLY A 166 0.08 -4.67 -34.20
CA GLY A 166 0.32 -5.23 -32.86
C GLY A 166 1.21 -6.47 -32.84
N GLY A 167 1.75 -6.89 -33.99
CA GLY A 167 2.52 -8.13 -34.16
C GLY A 167 1.67 -9.39 -34.07
N ARG A 168 2.35 -10.54 -33.92
CA ARG A 168 1.72 -11.83 -33.68
C ARG A 168 1.23 -11.90 -32.23
N LYS A 169 -0.04 -12.25 -32.05
CA LYS A 169 -0.70 -12.36 -30.73
C LYS A 169 -1.08 -13.80 -30.38
N VAL A 170 -1.39 -14.59 -31.40
CA VAL A 170 -1.71 -16.02 -31.32
C VAL A 170 -0.77 -16.77 -32.24
N GLU A 171 -0.19 -17.89 -31.79
CA GLU A 171 0.65 -18.71 -32.68
C GLU A 171 -0.22 -19.46 -33.71
N PRO A 172 0.17 -19.48 -35.01
CA PRO A 172 -0.46 -20.35 -35.99
C PRO A 172 -0.50 -21.81 -35.51
N ASP A 173 -1.57 -22.52 -35.84
CA ASP A 173 -1.81 -23.93 -35.48
C ASP A 173 -1.75 -24.25 -33.97
N SER A 174 -1.76 -23.22 -33.12
CA SER A 174 -1.91 -23.39 -31.68
C SER A 174 -3.33 -23.77 -31.30
N ARG A 175 -3.50 -24.31 -30.09
CA ARG A 175 -4.81 -24.57 -29.48
C ARG A 175 -5.76 -23.38 -29.56
N TRP A 176 -5.26 -22.17 -29.27
CA TRP A 176 -6.06 -20.94 -29.38
C TRP A 176 -6.47 -20.63 -30.81
N HIS A 177 -5.56 -20.82 -31.78
CA HIS A 177 -5.90 -20.67 -33.19
C HIS A 177 -7.00 -21.65 -33.62
N HIS A 178 -6.90 -22.92 -33.21
CA HIS A 178 -7.93 -23.93 -33.50
C HIS A 178 -9.27 -23.60 -32.85
N LEU A 179 -9.28 -23.16 -31.58
CA LEU A 179 -10.52 -22.79 -30.89
C LEU A 179 -11.21 -21.59 -31.55
N MET A 180 -10.44 -20.55 -31.91
CA MET A 180 -10.95 -19.39 -32.62
C MET A 180 -11.46 -19.76 -34.02
N LEU A 181 -10.72 -20.60 -34.76
CA LEU A 181 -11.13 -21.08 -36.08
C LEU A 181 -12.41 -21.91 -36.00
N ARG A 182 -12.53 -22.77 -34.99
CA ARG A 182 -13.70 -23.59 -34.73
C ARG A 182 -14.92 -22.73 -34.43
N TRP A 183 -14.80 -21.71 -33.59
CA TRP A 183 -15.88 -20.75 -33.35
C TRP A 183 -16.37 -20.09 -34.65
N VAL A 184 -15.45 -19.69 -35.55
CA VAL A 184 -15.84 -19.14 -36.85
C VAL A 184 -16.52 -20.19 -37.75
N ARG A 185 -16.01 -21.44 -37.78
CA ARG A 185 -16.61 -22.56 -38.54
C ARG A 185 -18.01 -22.92 -38.05
N GLU A 186 -18.24 -22.80 -36.75
CA GLU A 186 -19.55 -22.98 -36.14
C GLU A 186 -20.52 -21.83 -36.45
N GLY A 187 -20.10 -20.81 -37.20
CA GLY A 187 -20.94 -19.66 -37.58
C GLY A 187 -20.76 -18.44 -36.69
N ALA A 188 -19.77 -18.46 -35.79
CA ALA A 188 -19.48 -17.39 -34.84
C ALA A 188 -20.71 -16.96 -34.03
N PHE A 189 -21.50 -17.94 -33.59
CA PHE A 189 -22.73 -17.66 -32.84
C PHE A 189 -22.45 -16.94 -31.53
N ALA A 190 -23.40 -16.07 -31.15
CA ALA A 190 -23.48 -15.56 -29.79
C ALA A 190 -23.84 -16.71 -28.84
N ASP A 191 -23.39 -16.63 -27.59
CA ASP A 191 -23.67 -17.64 -26.57
C ASP A 191 -25.19 -17.88 -26.44
N GLN A 192 -25.64 -19.12 -26.61
CA GLN A 192 -27.07 -19.47 -26.67
C GLN A 192 -27.64 -20.00 -25.34
N THR A 193 -26.79 -20.32 -24.35
CA THR A 193 -27.17 -20.96 -23.07
C THR A 193 -27.47 -19.97 -21.94
N ALA A 194 -28.26 -20.40 -20.95
CA ALA A 194 -28.42 -19.68 -19.69
C ALA A 194 -27.05 -19.41 -19.05
N ARG A 195 -26.85 -18.21 -18.48
CA ARG A 195 -25.57 -17.82 -17.87
C ARG A 195 -25.20 -18.80 -16.76
N ASP A 196 -24.05 -19.45 -16.89
CA ASP A 196 -23.32 -20.09 -15.80
C ASP A 196 -22.00 -19.33 -15.59
N PRO A 197 -22.03 -18.15 -14.95
CA PRO A 197 -20.85 -17.30 -14.84
C PRO A 197 -19.79 -17.93 -13.93
N VAL A 198 -18.53 -17.56 -14.16
CA VAL A 198 -17.46 -17.79 -13.18
C VAL A 198 -17.80 -17.00 -11.92
N VAL A 199 -17.69 -17.65 -10.77
CA VAL A 199 -17.92 -17.03 -9.45
C VAL A 199 -16.65 -16.97 -8.61
N GLN A 200 -15.64 -17.78 -8.94
CA GLN A 200 -14.38 -17.82 -8.22
C GLN A 200 -13.23 -18.28 -9.13
N LEU A 201 -12.06 -17.67 -8.94
CA LEU A 201 -10.78 -18.18 -9.45
C LEU A 201 -10.00 -18.78 -8.27
N LYS A 202 -9.40 -19.95 -8.47
CA LYS A 202 -8.48 -20.59 -7.52
C LYS A 202 -7.13 -20.78 -8.17
N VAL A 203 -6.07 -20.60 -7.39
CA VAL A 203 -4.70 -20.98 -7.77
C VAL A 203 -4.22 -22.06 -6.84
N TYR A 204 -3.58 -23.08 -7.40
CA TYR A 204 -2.89 -24.12 -6.66
C TYR A 204 -1.42 -24.17 -7.09
N PRO A 205 -0.49 -24.26 -6.13
CA PRO A 205 -0.68 -23.98 -4.70
C PRO A 205 -1.06 -22.51 -4.44
N SER A 206 -1.75 -22.23 -3.33
CA SER A 206 -2.07 -20.86 -2.90
C SER A 206 -0.99 -20.24 -2.01
N GLU A 207 -0.10 -21.07 -1.44
CA GLU A 207 1.08 -20.67 -0.69
C GLU A 207 2.19 -21.70 -0.93
N ILE A 208 3.42 -21.25 -1.16
CA ILE A 208 4.60 -22.08 -1.40
C ILE A 208 5.84 -21.52 -0.72
N THR A 209 6.69 -22.42 -0.25
CA THR A 209 8.05 -22.11 0.17
C THR A 209 9.01 -22.74 -0.83
N MET A 210 9.95 -21.96 -1.34
CA MET A 210 10.86 -22.38 -2.40
C MET A 210 12.30 -22.04 -2.04
N GLU A 211 13.22 -22.95 -2.39
CA GLU A 211 14.67 -22.73 -2.30
C GLU A 211 15.14 -21.70 -3.33
N ALA A 212 16.40 -21.26 -3.23
CA ALA A 212 16.99 -20.37 -4.22
C ALA A 212 17.08 -21.04 -5.61
N LEU A 213 16.76 -20.29 -6.67
CA LEU A 213 16.83 -20.74 -8.07
C LEU A 213 15.95 -21.98 -8.36
N ALA A 214 14.93 -22.22 -7.54
CA ALA A 214 13.99 -23.31 -7.71
C ALA A 214 12.86 -22.90 -8.66
N GLU A 215 12.26 -23.90 -9.31
CA GLU A 215 11.10 -23.73 -10.18
C GLU A 215 9.88 -24.43 -9.58
N HIS A 216 8.72 -23.78 -9.71
CA HIS A 216 7.43 -24.37 -9.33
C HIS A 216 6.34 -23.80 -10.23
N GLN A 217 5.57 -24.67 -10.89
CA GLN A 217 4.47 -24.21 -11.73
C GLN A 217 3.19 -23.97 -10.93
N LEU A 218 2.34 -23.07 -11.41
CA LEU A 218 1.03 -22.81 -10.83
C LEU A 218 -0.08 -23.39 -11.71
N ARG A 219 -1.19 -23.73 -11.08
CA ARG A 219 -2.42 -24.17 -11.76
C ARG A 219 -3.55 -23.22 -11.39
N ALA A 220 -4.20 -22.66 -12.39
CA ALA A 220 -5.40 -21.83 -12.21
C ALA A 220 -6.66 -22.61 -12.60
N THR A 221 -7.69 -22.54 -11.76
CA THR A 221 -9.01 -23.14 -12.02
C THR A 221 -10.11 -22.15 -11.76
N ALA A 222 -11.03 -22.02 -12.71
CA ALA A 222 -12.26 -21.25 -12.54
C ALA A 222 -13.39 -22.17 -12.06
N VAL A 223 -14.18 -21.63 -11.13
CA VAL A 223 -15.37 -22.28 -10.56
C VAL A 223 -16.59 -21.51 -11.05
N HIS A 224 -17.51 -22.21 -11.70
CA HIS A 224 -18.77 -21.65 -12.16
C HIS A 224 -19.85 -21.71 -11.10
N GLN A 225 -20.93 -20.93 -11.29
CA GLN A 225 -22.10 -20.91 -10.41
C GLN A 225 -22.76 -22.29 -10.27
N SER A 226 -22.72 -23.13 -11.30
CA SER A 226 -23.18 -24.53 -11.28
C SER A 226 -22.33 -25.46 -10.42
N GLY A 227 -21.16 -25.00 -9.96
CA GLY A 227 -20.15 -25.83 -9.30
C GLY A 227 -19.17 -26.51 -10.26
N LEU A 228 -19.31 -26.33 -11.58
CA LEU A 228 -18.34 -26.82 -12.56
C LEU A 228 -16.97 -26.19 -12.30
N VAL A 229 -15.92 -27.01 -12.23
CA VAL A 229 -14.53 -26.59 -12.08
C VAL A 229 -13.78 -26.97 -13.35
N HIS A 230 -13.07 -26.02 -13.94
CA HIS A 230 -12.26 -26.25 -15.14
C HIS A 230 -10.91 -25.55 -15.03
N CYS A 231 -9.86 -26.18 -15.58
CA CYS A 231 -8.54 -25.59 -15.66
C CYS A 231 -8.50 -24.46 -16.69
N VAL A 232 -8.00 -23.30 -16.24
CA VAL A 232 -7.86 -22.07 -17.03
C VAL A 232 -6.44 -21.55 -17.01
N THR A 233 -5.47 -22.38 -16.63
CA THR A 233 -4.06 -21.99 -16.46
C THR A 233 -3.51 -21.28 -17.68
N ILE A 234 -3.79 -21.78 -18.89
CA ILE A 234 -3.23 -21.22 -20.13
C ILE A 234 -3.85 -19.85 -20.44
N GLU A 235 -5.14 -19.70 -20.18
CA GLU A 235 -5.91 -18.48 -20.37
C GLU A 235 -5.69 -17.45 -19.26
N SER A 236 -5.13 -17.86 -18.12
CA SER A 236 -4.93 -17.00 -16.97
C SER A 236 -3.69 -16.15 -17.11
N GLU A 237 -3.76 -14.87 -16.78
CA GLU A 237 -2.60 -13.98 -16.67
C GLU A 237 -1.87 -14.22 -15.34
N PHE A 238 -0.53 -14.19 -15.36
CA PHE A 238 0.32 -14.33 -14.17
C PHE A 238 1.22 -13.10 -14.06
N LEU A 239 1.34 -12.53 -12.87
CA LEU A 239 2.18 -11.37 -12.60
C LEU A 239 2.81 -11.50 -11.20
N SER A 240 4.12 -11.34 -11.07
CA SER A 240 4.77 -11.22 -9.77
C SER A 240 4.73 -9.77 -9.30
N ASN A 241 4.41 -9.54 -8.03
CA ASN A 241 4.53 -8.20 -7.44
C ASN A 241 5.99 -7.83 -7.09
N ASN A 242 6.90 -8.80 -7.03
CA ASN A 242 8.31 -8.61 -6.68
C ASN A 242 9.21 -9.59 -7.44
N GLU A 243 9.61 -9.21 -8.66
CA GLU A 243 10.48 -10.01 -9.54
C GLU A 243 11.93 -10.12 -9.05
N VAL A 244 12.33 -9.33 -8.04
CA VAL A 244 13.65 -9.45 -7.41
C VAL A 244 13.72 -10.75 -6.60
N ILE A 245 12.61 -11.24 -6.06
CA ILE A 245 12.52 -12.45 -5.25
C ILE A 245 12.03 -13.64 -6.07
N ALA A 246 10.97 -13.45 -6.86
CA ALA A 246 10.43 -14.50 -7.71
C ALA A 246 9.83 -13.94 -9.00
N LYS A 247 10.21 -14.53 -10.13
CA LYS A 247 9.64 -14.24 -11.44
C LYS A 247 8.58 -15.27 -11.77
N VAL A 248 7.60 -14.89 -12.59
CA VAL A 248 6.61 -15.82 -13.15
C VAL A 248 6.53 -15.62 -14.66
N ASP A 249 6.52 -16.71 -15.41
CA ASP A 249 6.37 -16.64 -16.86
C ASP A 249 4.89 -16.62 -17.30
N ARG A 250 4.67 -16.60 -18.62
CA ARG A 250 3.32 -16.55 -19.19
C ARG A 250 2.50 -17.82 -18.92
N ASP A 251 3.13 -18.96 -18.69
CA ASP A 251 2.45 -20.24 -18.46
C ASP A 251 2.26 -20.56 -16.97
N GLY A 252 2.69 -19.64 -16.08
CA GLY A 252 2.55 -19.78 -14.63
C GLY A 252 3.71 -20.55 -14.00
N LEU A 253 4.87 -20.66 -14.67
CA LEU A 253 6.09 -21.18 -14.06
C LEU A 253 6.75 -20.09 -13.21
N VAL A 254 6.85 -20.33 -11.92
CA VAL A 254 7.52 -19.45 -10.96
C VAL A 254 8.97 -19.90 -10.80
N THR A 255 9.89 -18.94 -10.84
CA THR A 255 11.31 -19.15 -10.59
C THR A 255 11.78 -18.18 -9.52
N THR A 256 12.31 -18.71 -8.40
CA THR A 256 12.92 -17.87 -7.36
C THR A 256 14.31 -17.40 -7.77
N THR A 257 14.72 -16.25 -7.26
CA THR A 257 16.10 -15.78 -7.38
C THR A 257 16.94 -16.27 -6.20
N ASP A 258 18.16 -15.76 -6.09
CA ASP A 258 19.01 -15.91 -4.92
C ASP A 258 18.62 -14.97 -3.76
N VAL A 259 17.69 -14.03 -3.96
CA VAL A 259 17.31 -13.02 -2.96
C VAL A 259 16.22 -13.55 -2.00
N PRO A 260 16.48 -13.62 -0.68
CA PRO A 260 15.47 -13.97 0.34
C PRO A 260 14.34 -12.95 0.44
N GLY A 261 13.17 -13.46 0.81
CA GLY A 261 11.99 -12.65 1.12
C GLY A 261 10.71 -13.31 0.64
N GLU A 262 9.69 -12.50 0.38
CA GLU A 262 8.40 -12.97 -0.12
C GLU A 262 7.95 -12.21 -1.35
N ALA A 263 7.22 -12.92 -2.20
CA ALA A 263 6.53 -12.37 -3.34
C ALA A 263 5.10 -12.92 -3.40
N ALA A 264 4.21 -12.19 -4.06
CA ALA A 264 2.86 -12.64 -4.38
C ALA A 264 2.75 -12.74 -5.90
N VAL A 265 2.39 -13.93 -6.38
CA VAL A 265 2.06 -14.16 -7.79
C VAL A 265 0.56 -14.03 -7.96
N LEU A 266 0.17 -12.97 -8.65
CA LEU A 266 -1.20 -12.67 -9.02
C LEU A 266 -1.61 -13.48 -10.25
N VAL A 267 -2.76 -14.13 -10.16
CA VAL A 267 -3.41 -14.88 -11.23
C VAL A 267 -4.71 -14.19 -11.60
N ARG A 268 -4.98 -14.00 -12.90
CA ARG A 268 -6.22 -13.36 -13.37
C ARG A 268 -6.90 -14.13 -14.48
N TYR A 269 -8.21 -14.19 -14.40
CA TYR A 269 -9.04 -14.82 -15.42
C TYR A 269 -10.44 -14.20 -15.38
N MET A 270 -10.89 -13.64 -16.51
CA MET A 270 -12.25 -13.07 -16.68
C MET A 270 -12.70 -12.11 -15.56
N GLY A 271 -11.82 -11.19 -15.14
CA GLY A 271 -12.12 -10.23 -14.07
C GLY A 271 -11.99 -10.79 -12.64
N HIS A 272 -11.79 -12.10 -12.48
CA HIS A 272 -11.48 -12.72 -11.20
C HIS A 272 -9.97 -12.77 -10.97
N VAL A 273 -9.59 -12.67 -9.70
CA VAL A 273 -8.21 -12.69 -9.24
C VAL A 273 -8.00 -13.79 -8.20
N ALA A 274 -6.83 -14.40 -8.21
CA ALA A 274 -6.35 -15.30 -7.17
C ALA A 274 -4.86 -15.01 -6.92
N VAL A 275 -4.34 -15.35 -5.74
CA VAL A 275 -2.94 -15.03 -5.38
C VAL A 275 -2.27 -16.29 -4.84
N CYS A 276 -1.08 -16.60 -5.36
CA CYS A 276 -0.15 -17.54 -4.76
C CYS A 276 0.89 -16.77 -3.96
N ARG A 277 0.99 -17.02 -2.66
CA ARG A 277 2.03 -16.43 -1.80
C ARG A 277 3.29 -17.28 -1.86
N LEU A 278 4.42 -16.66 -2.13
CA LEU A 278 5.71 -17.33 -2.19
C LEU A 278 6.62 -16.81 -1.08
N THR A 279 7.27 -17.73 -0.40
CA THR A 279 8.32 -17.45 0.57
C THR A 279 9.63 -18.10 0.12
N ARG A 280 10.69 -17.31 -0.02
CA ARG A 280 12.07 -17.80 -0.15
C ARG A 280 12.80 -17.49 1.16
N PRO A 281 12.95 -18.47 2.07
CA PRO A 281 13.54 -18.24 3.38
C PRO A 281 15.05 -18.02 3.26
N ARG A 282 15.67 -17.39 4.26
CA ARG A 282 17.14 -17.39 4.39
C ARG A 282 17.66 -18.77 4.79
N SER A 283 18.98 -18.97 4.72
CA SER A 283 19.60 -20.16 5.32
C SER A 283 19.26 -20.22 6.80
N LYS A 284 18.91 -21.41 7.28
CA LYS A 284 18.44 -21.60 8.66
C LYS A 284 19.57 -21.32 9.65
N GLU A 285 19.45 -20.22 10.36
CA GLU A 285 20.26 -19.87 11.53
C GLU A 285 19.38 -19.85 12.77
N ASN A 286 19.95 -20.22 13.93
CA ASN A 286 19.20 -20.27 15.17
C ASN A 286 19.26 -18.90 15.85
N TYR A 287 18.19 -18.11 15.72
CA TYR A 287 18.08 -16.81 16.37
C TYR A 287 17.26 -16.91 17.66
N PRO A 288 17.68 -16.25 18.76
CA PRO A 288 16.89 -16.22 19.98
C PRO A 288 15.59 -15.45 19.74
N ARG A 289 14.45 -16.09 20.01
CA ARG A 289 13.14 -15.44 19.95
C ARG A 289 13.06 -14.34 21.02
N PRO A 290 12.72 -13.08 20.67
CA PRO A 290 12.56 -12.02 21.67
C PRO A 290 11.40 -12.29 22.63
N SER A 291 11.40 -11.60 23.76
CA SER A 291 10.25 -11.62 24.68
C SER A 291 8.97 -11.08 24.03
N GLU A 292 7.82 -11.41 24.62
CA GLU A 292 6.49 -11.00 24.15
C GLU A 292 5.82 -10.14 25.23
N ALA A 293 5.29 -8.97 24.86
CA ALA A 293 4.56 -8.07 25.75
C ALA A 293 3.05 -8.08 25.47
N ASN A 294 2.64 -8.29 24.22
CA ASN A 294 1.23 -8.45 23.84
C ASN A 294 1.07 -9.34 22.59
N PHE A 295 -0.14 -9.45 22.05
CA PHE A 295 -0.45 -10.33 20.93
C PHE A 295 0.25 -9.97 19.61
N ILE A 296 0.79 -8.75 19.46
CA ILE A 296 1.49 -8.31 18.25
C ILE A 296 2.81 -9.05 18.10
N ASP A 297 3.56 -9.15 19.21
CA ASP A 297 4.90 -9.70 19.27
C ASP A 297 4.98 -11.13 18.72
N PRO A 298 4.19 -12.12 19.20
CA PRO A 298 4.25 -13.48 18.66
C PRO A 298 3.89 -13.56 17.18
N LEU A 299 3.00 -12.69 16.67
CA LEU A 299 2.61 -12.69 15.26
C LEU A 299 3.73 -12.17 14.35
N VAL A 300 4.56 -11.24 14.84
CA VAL A 300 5.77 -10.79 14.14
C VAL A 300 6.89 -11.84 14.29
N TRP A 301 7.12 -12.38 15.48
CA TRP A 301 8.15 -13.40 15.70
C TRP A 301 7.91 -14.66 14.86
N ASN A 302 6.67 -15.16 14.81
CA ASN A 302 6.31 -16.30 13.95
C ASN A 302 6.52 -16.01 12.46
N LYS A 303 6.47 -14.74 12.05
CA LYS A 303 6.78 -14.34 10.67
C LYS A 303 8.29 -14.38 10.44
N LEU A 304 9.07 -13.74 11.30
CA LEU A 304 10.52 -13.69 11.20
C LEU A 304 11.17 -15.08 11.28
N GLU A 305 10.66 -15.97 12.13
CA GLU A 305 11.10 -17.37 12.23
C GLU A 305 10.91 -18.13 10.92
N ARG A 306 9.76 -17.97 10.24
CA ARG A 306 9.51 -18.59 8.92
C ARG A 306 10.44 -18.06 7.83
N LEU A 307 10.89 -16.81 7.96
CA LEU A 307 11.82 -16.18 7.02
C LEU A 307 13.29 -16.46 7.34
N HIS A 308 13.58 -17.04 8.51
CA HIS A 308 14.91 -17.11 9.10
C HIS A 308 15.59 -15.73 9.15
N VAL A 309 14.87 -14.73 9.69
CA VAL A 309 15.36 -13.37 9.92
C VAL A 309 15.39 -13.11 11.43
N ALA A 310 16.49 -12.56 11.95
CA ALA A 310 16.55 -12.18 13.36
C ALA A 310 15.87 -10.83 13.58
N ALA A 311 15.19 -10.69 14.72
CA ALA A 311 14.86 -9.35 15.19
C ALA A 311 16.12 -8.65 15.70
N SER A 312 16.24 -7.35 15.47
CA SER A 312 17.25 -6.51 16.11
C SER A 312 17.07 -6.53 17.63
N PRO A 313 18.12 -6.22 18.42
CA PRO A 313 17.98 -6.14 19.87
C PRO A 313 17.02 -5.01 20.27
N PRO A 314 16.49 -5.02 21.51
CA PRO A 314 15.76 -3.88 22.05
C PRO A 314 16.57 -2.58 21.93
N ALA A 315 15.89 -1.50 21.60
CA ALA A 315 16.46 -0.16 21.57
C ALA A 315 16.85 0.29 22.98
N ASP A 316 17.81 1.21 23.06
CA ASP A 316 18.10 1.88 24.32
C ASP A 316 16.94 2.80 24.75
N ASP A 317 16.87 3.09 26.05
CA ASP A 317 15.78 3.91 26.62
C ASP A 317 15.70 5.31 25.99
N SER A 318 16.82 5.88 25.58
CA SER A 318 16.84 7.19 24.92
C SER A 318 16.19 7.18 23.55
N ALA A 319 16.43 6.14 22.74
CA ALA A 319 15.80 5.97 21.45
C ALA A 319 14.30 5.72 21.60
N VAL A 320 13.89 4.87 22.55
CA VAL A 320 12.46 4.63 22.85
C VAL A 320 11.76 5.90 23.31
N LEU A 321 12.36 6.67 24.24
CA LEU A 321 11.83 7.95 24.69
C LEU A 321 11.63 8.92 23.52
N ARG A 322 12.70 9.14 22.76
CA ARG A 322 12.73 10.07 21.65
C ARG A 322 11.69 9.73 20.60
N ARG A 323 11.62 8.45 20.22
CA ARG A 323 10.69 7.92 19.23
C ARG A 323 9.24 8.10 19.68
N THR A 324 8.95 7.83 20.94
CA THR A 324 7.61 7.93 21.51
C THR A 324 7.10 9.38 21.52
N TYR A 325 7.96 10.36 21.87
CA TYR A 325 7.61 11.79 21.81
C TYR A 325 7.30 12.24 20.38
N LEU A 326 8.17 11.91 19.42
CA LEU A 326 7.99 12.27 18.01
C LEU A 326 6.74 11.62 17.41
N ASP A 327 6.46 10.37 17.78
CA ASP A 327 5.34 9.61 17.22
C ASP A 327 3.98 10.00 17.79
N ILE A 328 3.89 10.32 19.08
CA ILE A 328 2.60 10.62 19.72
C ILE A 328 2.23 12.10 19.55
N ILE A 329 3.19 13.01 19.78
CA ILE A 329 2.92 14.46 19.86
C ILE A 329 3.77 15.32 18.94
N GLY A 330 4.67 14.75 18.14
CA GLY A 330 5.45 15.50 17.15
C GLY A 330 6.39 16.54 17.78
N THR A 331 7.02 16.22 18.91
CA THR A 331 8.02 17.10 19.57
C THR A 331 9.22 16.30 20.08
N LEU A 332 10.26 16.99 20.54
CA LEU A 332 11.34 16.37 21.32
C LEU A 332 10.94 16.37 22.82
N PRO A 333 11.43 15.43 23.64
CA PRO A 333 11.42 15.63 25.09
C PRO A 333 12.34 16.79 25.46
N THR A 334 11.99 17.53 26.53
CA THR A 334 12.92 18.47 27.17
C THR A 334 14.08 17.71 27.83
N SER A 335 15.17 18.42 28.14
CA SER A 335 16.31 17.81 28.85
C SER A 335 15.92 17.29 30.24
N ASP A 336 15.04 17.98 30.97
CA ASP A 336 14.52 17.53 32.26
C ASP A 336 13.66 16.26 32.15
N GLU A 337 12.77 16.20 31.15
CA GLU A 337 11.98 14.99 30.88
C GLU A 337 12.89 13.82 30.50
N ALA A 338 13.92 14.06 29.69
CA ALA A 338 14.89 13.04 29.33
C ALA A 338 15.67 12.54 30.55
N ARG A 339 16.20 13.43 31.40
CA ARG A 339 16.88 13.05 32.66
C ARG A 339 15.96 12.22 33.56
N LYS A 340 14.71 12.65 33.72
CA LYS A 340 13.71 11.94 34.55
C LYS A 340 13.44 10.54 34.01
N TYR A 341 13.25 10.38 32.71
CA TYR A 341 12.97 9.07 32.12
C TYR A 341 14.19 8.14 32.13
N LEU A 342 15.37 8.66 31.83
CA LEU A 342 16.62 7.88 31.78
C LEU A 342 17.09 7.44 33.17
N SER A 343 16.71 8.16 34.23
CA SER A 343 16.99 7.76 35.63
C SER A 343 15.91 6.85 36.24
N ASP A 344 14.74 6.72 35.60
CA ASP A 344 13.69 5.81 36.05
C ASP A 344 14.05 4.35 35.72
N SER A 345 14.09 3.49 36.74
CA SER A 345 14.39 2.05 36.62
C SER A 345 13.14 1.17 36.66
N SER A 346 11.95 1.76 36.78
CA SER A 346 10.69 1.02 36.81
C SER A 346 10.43 0.32 35.47
N PRO A 347 10.02 -0.96 35.48
CA PRO A 347 9.71 -1.69 34.26
C PRO A 347 8.48 -1.14 33.52
N GLU A 348 7.61 -0.38 34.19
CA GLU A 348 6.41 0.24 33.62
C GLU A 348 6.64 1.68 33.12
N LYS A 349 7.87 2.21 33.16
CA LYS A 349 8.15 3.60 32.78
C LYS A 349 7.70 3.95 31.36
N HIS A 350 7.84 3.02 30.42
CA HIS A 350 7.39 3.19 29.04
C HIS A 350 5.86 3.24 28.93
N GLN A 351 5.16 2.35 29.63
CA GLN A 351 3.70 2.34 29.64
C GLN A 351 3.13 3.64 30.22
N ARG A 352 3.76 4.18 31.27
CA ARG A 352 3.42 5.49 31.84
C ARG A 352 3.70 6.62 30.85
N LEU A 353 4.87 6.63 30.22
CA LEU A 353 5.24 7.62 29.20
C LEU A 353 4.20 7.69 28.08
N VAL A 354 3.82 6.53 27.51
CA VAL A 354 2.81 6.46 26.44
C VAL A 354 1.47 7.02 26.92
N ALA A 355 1.04 6.68 28.15
CA ALA A 355 -0.21 7.19 28.71
C ALA A 355 -0.17 8.72 28.92
N GLU A 356 0.92 9.25 29.49
CA GLU A 356 1.12 10.67 29.73
C GLU A 356 1.10 11.48 28.43
N LEU A 357 1.82 11.02 27.40
CA LEU A 357 1.89 11.72 26.11
C LEU A 357 0.58 11.72 25.34
N LEU A 358 -0.24 10.66 25.47
CA LEU A 358 -1.56 10.63 24.82
C LEU A 358 -2.55 11.62 25.44
N ASP A 359 -2.32 12.08 26.68
CA ASP A 359 -3.16 13.05 27.36
C ASP A 359 -2.64 14.50 27.25
N ARG A 360 -1.47 14.68 26.62
CA ARG A 360 -0.91 16.01 26.34
C ARG A 360 -1.73 16.77 25.29
N PRO A 361 -1.89 18.10 25.41
CA PRO A 361 -2.60 18.91 24.42
C PRO A 361 -1.95 18.86 23.04
N GLU A 362 -0.63 18.66 22.96
CA GLU A 362 0.11 18.54 21.70
C GLU A 362 -0.33 17.35 20.85
N TYR A 363 -0.92 16.32 21.46
CA TYR A 363 -1.53 15.22 20.71
C TYR A 363 -2.61 15.76 19.76
N ALA A 364 -3.49 16.64 20.23
CA ALA A 364 -4.55 17.18 19.39
C ALA A 364 -4.01 18.08 18.26
N ASP A 365 -2.97 18.87 18.53
CA ASP A 365 -2.29 19.69 17.50
C ASP A 365 -1.72 18.80 16.38
N PHE A 366 -0.92 17.80 16.76
CA PHE A 366 -0.21 16.96 15.79
C PHE A 366 -1.17 16.13 14.93
N TRP A 367 -2.19 15.53 15.55
CA TRP A 367 -3.16 14.74 14.81
C TRP A 367 -4.12 15.60 14.00
N ALA A 368 -4.46 16.81 14.46
CA ALA A 368 -5.25 17.74 13.66
C ALA A 368 -4.55 18.12 12.36
N GLN A 369 -3.25 18.40 12.43
CA GLN A 369 -2.46 18.74 11.25
C GLN A 369 -2.42 17.60 10.24
N LYS A 370 -2.16 16.37 10.68
CA LYS A 370 -2.17 15.18 9.81
C LYS A 370 -3.52 14.93 9.17
N TRP A 371 -4.60 15.06 9.93
CA TRP A 371 -5.95 14.83 9.43
C TRP A 371 -6.42 15.94 8.50
N ALA A 372 -5.99 17.18 8.73
CA ALA A 372 -6.28 18.30 7.82
C ALA A 372 -5.68 18.06 6.42
N ASP A 373 -4.56 17.34 6.31
CA ASP A 373 -3.96 17.04 5.01
C ASP A 373 -4.79 16.03 4.21
N ILE A 374 -5.14 14.90 4.83
CA ILE A 374 -5.87 13.82 4.13
C ILE A 374 -7.36 14.16 3.93
N LEU A 375 -7.89 15.10 4.71
CA LEU A 375 -9.20 15.74 4.46
C LEU A 375 -9.12 16.93 3.50
N GLN A 376 -7.92 17.21 2.97
CA GLN A 376 -7.67 18.23 1.95
C GLN A 376 -8.13 19.63 2.34
N ILE A 377 -7.91 20.04 3.59
CA ILE A 377 -8.31 21.36 4.08
C ILE A 377 -7.40 22.43 3.45
N ASP A 378 -7.77 22.89 2.26
CA ASP A 378 -7.05 23.91 1.50
C ASP A 378 -7.76 25.26 1.60
N LYS A 379 -7.07 26.28 2.13
CA LYS A 379 -7.66 27.60 2.35
C LYS A 379 -8.11 28.32 1.07
N ASP A 380 -7.52 28.00 -0.09
CA ASP A 380 -7.89 28.62 -1.36
C ASP A 380 -9.20 28.02 -1.89
N ILE A 381 -9.57 26.83 -1.44
CA ILE A 381 -10.84 26.15 -1.76
C ILE A 381 -11.91 26.48 -0.72
N VAL A 382 -11.59 26.39 0.58
CA VAL A 382 -12.58 26.49 1.67
C VAL A 382 -12.63 27.87 2.34
N SER A 383 -11.87 28.84 1.84
CA SER A 383 -11.57 30.13 2.46
C SER A 383 -10.69 30.02 3.73
N PRO A 384 -9.96 31.08 4.11
CA PRO A 384 -9.23 31.13 5.39
C PRO A 384 -10.12 30.82 6.61
N SER A 385 -11.30 31.44 6.69
CA SER A 385 -12.24 31.23 7.80
C SER A 385 -12.75 29.79 7.86
N GLY A 386 -13.01 29.17 6.71
CA GLY A 386 -13.42 27.77 6.64
C GLY A 386 -12.29 26.80 7.01
N ALA A 387 -11.05 27.10 6.61
CA ALA A 387 -9.87 26.31 6.99
C ALA A 387 -9.63 26.35 8.50
N ILE A 388 -9.77 27.53 9.13
CA ILE A 388 -9.73 27.69 10.59
C ILE A 388 -10.81 26.82 11.25
N ALA A 389 -12.06 26.97 10.80
CA ALA A 389 -13.19 26.27 11.39
C ALA A 389 -13.05 24.75 11.30
N ALA A 390 -12.67 24.23 10.11
CA ALA A 390 -12.43 22.81 9.90
C ALA A 390 -11.27 22.30 10.77
N THR A 391 -10.14 23.01 10.81
CA THR A 391 -8.96 22.57 11.59
C THR A 391 -9.27 22.54 13.09
N ARG A 392 -10.01 23.53 13.61
CA ARG A 392 -10.45 23.54 15.02
C ARG A 392 -11.40 22.39 15.34
N TRP A 393 -12.30 22.05 14.41
CA TRP A 393 -13.15 20.88 14.56
C TRP A 393 -12.33 19.58 14.63
N ILE A 394 -11.37 19.39 13.70
CA ILE A 394 -10.50 18.21 13.71
C ILE A 394 -9.74 18.14 15.04
N HIS A 395 -9.14 19.25 15.48
CA HIS A 395 -8.44 19.36 16.75
C HIS A 395 -9.32 18.95 17.94
N SER A 396 -10.57 19.42 18.01
CA SER A 396 -11.47 19.04 19.11
C SER A 396 -11.78 17.54 19.10
N GLN A 397 -11.86 16.89 17.93
CA GLN A 397 -12.11 15.44 17.86
C GLN A 397 -10.97 14.64 18.53
N PHE A 398 -9.71 15.03 18.32
CA PHE A 398 -8.55 14.36 18.94
C PHE A 398 -8.38 14.72 20.42
N ARG A 399 -8.64 15.98 20.79
CA ARG A 399 -8.63 16.42 22.19
C ARG A 399 -9.64 15.64 23.02
N ASP A 400 -10.85 15.51 22.51
CA ASP A 400 -11.98 14.89 23.23
C ASP A 400 -12.02 13.36 23.06
N ASN A 401 -11.01 12.78 22.39
CA ASN A 401 -10.87 11.36 22.07
C ASN A 401 -12.17 10.77 21.45
N VAL A 402 -12.73 11.47 20.46
CA VAL A 402 -13.92 11.01 19.75
C VAL A 402 -13.56 9.72 18.99
N PRO A 403 -14.29 8.61 19.23
CA PRO A 403 -14.10 7.36 18.51
C PRO A 403 -14.13 7.55 17.00
N TYR A 404 -13.24 6.84 16.30
CA TYR A 404 -12.99 7.06 14.89
C TYR A 404 -14.21 6.77 14.01
N ASP A 405 -15.00 5.75 14.32
CA ASP A 405 -16.28 5.47 13.67
C ASP A 405 -17.25 6.67 13.77
N ARG A 406 -17.33 7.32 14.92
CA ARG A 406 -18.17 8.51 15.12
C ARG A 406 -17.63 9.73 14.40
N LEU A 407 -16.30 9.91 14.38
CA LEU A 407 -15.65 10.96 13.60
C LEU A 407 -16.00 10.82 12.12
N VAL A 408 -15.82 9.62 11.54
CA VAL A 408 -16.10 9.36 10.11
C VAL A 408 -17.58 9.47 9.80
N ARG A 409 -18.45 8.92 10.66
CA ARG A 409 -19.90 9.10 10.51
C ARG A 409 -20.29 10.58 10.47
N THR A 410 -19.65 11.41 11.30
CA THR A 410 -19.88 12.87 11.31
C THR A 410 -19.41 13.52 10.01
N VAL A 411 -18.22 13.17 9.50
CA VAL A 411 -17.73 13.64 8.19
C VAL A 411 -18.72 13.29 7.08
N LEU A 412 -19.15 12.01 7.00
CA LEU A 412 -20.03 11.51 5.93
C LEU A 412 -21.45 12.10 5.98
N THR A 413 -21.94 12.49 7.15
CA THR A 413 -23.34 12.94 7.31
C THR A 413 -23.49 14.43 7.61
N THR A 414 -22.39 15.18 7.62
CA THR A 414 -22.41 16.60 8.02
C THR A 414 -23.35 17.44 7.16
N GLN A 415 -23.95 18.43 7.82
CA GLN A 415 -24.80 19.47 7.26
C GLN A 415 -24.54 20.74 8.06
N GLY A 416 -24.62 21.90 7.42
CA GLY A 416 -24.37 23.19 8.05
C GLY A 416 -23.37 24.06 7.29
N SER A 417 -22.86 25.07 7.98
CA SER A 417 -21.95 26.06 7.41
C SER A 417 -20.50 25.55 7.40
N THR A 418 -19.77 25.79 6.31
CA THR A 418 -18.32 25.58 6.25
C THR A 418 -17.54 26.59 7.09
N LEU A 419 -18.19 27.65 7.58
CA LEU A 419 -17.63 28.63 8.52
C LEU A 419 -17.86 28.24 9.99
N SER A 420 -18.61 27.18 10.26
CA SER A 420 -18.79 26.62 11.60
C SER A 420 -17.78 25.51 11.83
N GLU A 421 -17.34 25.33 13.09
CA GLU A 421 -16.40 24.28 13.49
C GLU A 421 -17.03 22.89 13.28
N SER A 422 -16.95 22.40 12.04
CA SER A 422 -17.58 21.20 11.52
C SER A 422 -16.79 20.64 10.33
N PRO A 423 -17.01 19.39 9.91
CA PRO A 423 -16.35 18.83 8.74
C PRO A 423 -17.00 19.25 7.42
N ALA A 424 -17.91 20.24 7.41
CA ALA A 424 -18.63 20.66 6.19
C ALA A 424 -17.69 21.07 5.05
N ALA A 425 -16.48 21.56 5.38
CA ALA A 425 -15.42 21.87 4.43
C ALA A 425 -15.09 20.71 3.48
N PHE A 426 -15.18 19.45 3.96
CA PHE A 426 -14.94 18.25 3.15
C PHE A 426 -15.80 18.24 1.88
N TYR A 427 -17.07 18.63 1.98
CA TYR A 427 -17.98 18.67 0.83
C TYR A 427 -17.80 19.89 -0.06
N GLN A 428 -17.14 20.94 0.41
CA GLN A 428 -16.72 22.06 -0.44
C GLN A 428 -15.49 21.68 -1.27
N VAL A 429 -14.56 20.91 -0.70
CA VAL A 429 -13.40 20.35 -1.42
C VAL A 429 -13.83 19.31 -2.46
N HIS A 430 -14.64 18.34 -2.04
CA HIS A 430 -15.18 17.30 -2.92
C HIS A 430 -16.54 17.75 -3.49
N ALA A 431 -16.48 18.60 -4.51
CA ALA A 431 -17.62 19.36 -5.01
C ALA A 431 -18.73 18.54 -5.71
N ASP A 432 -18.44 17.33 -6.16
CA ASP A 432 -19.38 16.47 -6.86
C ASP A 432 -19.39 15.03 -6.30
N ALA A 433 -20.41 14.26 -6.68
CA ALA A 433 -20.65 12.92 -6.15
C ALA A 433 -19.54 11.93 -6.51
N GLU A 434 -18.96 12.07 -7.70
CA GLU A 434 -17.90 11.19 -8.21
C GLU A 434 -16.59 11.44 -7.45
N LYS A 435 -16.16 12.70 -7.31
CA LYS A 435 -14.99 13.07 -6.50
C LYS A 435 -15.14 12.70 -5.04
N THR A 436 -16.35 12.81 -4.49
CA THR A 436 -16.63 12.41 -3.12
C THR A 436 -16.49 10.88 -2.97
N ALA A 437 -17.04 10.10 -3.90
CA ALA A 437 -16.94 8.65 -3.89
C ALA A 437 -15.49 8.17 -3.92
N ARG A 438 -14.69 8.75 -4.82
CA ARG A 438 -13.24 8.58 -4.90
C ARG A 438 -12.56 8.80 -3.55
N ALA A 439 -12.74 10.00 -2.99
CA ALA A 439 -12.07 10.41 -1.77
C ALA A 439 -12.45 9.51 -0.59
N VAL A 440 -13.75 9.22 -0.44
CA VAL A 440 -14.26 8.38 0.65
C VAL A 440 -13.80 6.92 0.51
N SER A 441 -13.82 6.38 -0.71
CA SER A 441 -13.35 5.02 -1.00
C SER A 441 -11.87 4.86 -0.62
N GLN A 442 -11.02 5.78 -1.07
CA GLN A 442 -9.60 5.72 -0.78
C GLN A 442 -9.29 6.01 0.71
N LEU A 443 -9.90 7.06 1.27
CA LEU A 443 -9.57 7.54 2.62
C LEU A 443 -10.06 6.59 3.72
N PHE A 444 -11.32 6.11 3.60
CA PHE A 444 -12.01 5.37 4.66
C PHE A 444 -12.14 3.87 4.38
N LEU A 445 -12.10 3.44 3.12
CA LEU A 445 -12.15 2.02 2.76
C LEU A 445 -10.81 1.48 2.24
N GLY A 446 -9.82 2.34 1.98
CA GLY A 446 -8.54 1.91 1.45
C GLY A 446 -8.64 1.30 0.05
N VAL A 447 -9.70 1.64 -0.69
CA VAL A 447 -9.95 1.12 -2.05
C VAL A 447 -9.80 2.26 -3.05
N ARG A 448 -8.85 2.13 -3.97
CA ARG A 448 -8.57 3.12 -5.03
C ARG A 448 -9.47 2.90 -6.24
N ILE A 449 -10.76 3.24 -6.10
CA ILE A 449 -11.77 2.94 -7.12
C ILE A 449 -11.70 3.83 -8.38
N ASP A 450 -10.76 4.77 -8.47
CA ASP A 450 -10.76 5.83 -9.49
C ASP A 450 -10.61 5.34 -10.92
N CYS A 451 -9.81 4.30 -11.14
CA CYS A 451 -9.68 3.72 -12.47
C CYS A 451 -11.03 3.15 -12.95
N ALA A 452 -11.89 2.73 -12.03
CA ALA A 452 -13.21 2.19 -12.29
C ALA A 452 -14.17 3.24 -12.89
N GLN A 453 -13.89 4.54 -12.76
CA GLN A 453 -14.73 5.61 -13.31
C GLN A 453 -14.86 5.55 -14.84
N CYS A 454 -13.75 5.29 -15.53
CA CYS A 454 -13.67 5.39 -16.99
C CYS A 454 -13.57 4.03 -17.68
N HIS A 455 -13.02 3.03 -17.01
CA HIS A 455 -12.89 1.65 -17.48
C HIS A 455 -12.99 0.73 -16.27
N HIS A 456 -12.94 -0.59 -16.44
CA HIS A 456 -12.90 -1.49 -15.28
C HIS A 456 -11.52 -1.41 -14.63
N HIS A 457 -11.44 -1.54 -13.31
CA HIS A 457 -10.18 -1.41 -12.60
C HIS A 457 -9.16 -2.45 -13.11
N PRO A 458 -7.91 -2.06 -13.45
CA PRO A 458 -6.98 -2.96 -14.11
C PRO A 458 -6.48 -4.08 -13.19
N PHE A 459 -6.54 -3.86 -11.87
CA PHE A 459 -5.94 -4.73 -10.86
C PHE A 459 -6.94 -5.24 -9.80
N GLU A 460 -8.24 -4.97 -9.98
CA GLU A 460 -9.30 -5.32 -9.03
C GLU A 460 -10.59 -5.69 -9.76
N LYS A 461 -11.56 -6.21 -9.00
CA LYS A 461 -12.88 -6.61 -9.50
C LYS A 461 -13.84 -5.46 -9.81
N TRP A 462 -13.50 -4.23 -9.40
CA TRP A 462 -14.42 -3.09 -9.49
C TRP A 462 -14.60 -2.60 -10.92
N ASP A 463 -15.86 -2.37 -11.29
CA ASP A 463 -16.25 -1.87 -12.59
C ASP A 463 -16.85 -0.44 -12.55
N GLN A 464 -17.22 0.07 -13.74
CA GLN A 464 -17.91 1.36 -13.83
C GLN A 464 -19.22 1.36 -13.03
N LYS A 465 -19.97 0.25 -13.08
CA LYS A 465 -21.24 0.17 -12.35
C LYS A 465 -21.01 0.31 -10.85
N ASP A 466 -19.99 -0.33 -10.30
CA ASP A 466 -19.61 -0.21 -8.89
C ASP A 466 -19.23 1.23 -8.53
N TYR A 467 -18.42 1.90 -9.36
CA TYR A 467 -18.04 3.31 -9.14
C TYR A 467 -19.26 4.23 -9.08
N TYR A 468 -20.15 4.13 -10.07
CA TYR A 468 -21.35 4.97 -10.15
C TYR A 468 -22.41 4.59 -9.12
N ALA A 469 -22.48 3.32 -8.70
CA ALA A 469 -23.32 2.89 -7.59
C ALA A 469 -22.86 3.52 -6.26
N LEU A 470 -21.55 3.50 -5.98
CA LEU A 470 -20.98 4.15 -4.80
C LEU A 470 -21.21 5.67 -4.84
N ALA A 471 -20.92 6.31 -5.99
CA ALA A 471 -21.17 7.74 -6.17
C ALA A 471 -22.65 8.12 -6.01
N GLY A 472 -23.56 7.18 -6.27
CA GLY A 472 -25.00 7.34 -6.03
C GLY A 472 -25.40 7.68 -4.59
N PHE A 473 -24.53 7.44 -3.58
CA PHE A 473 -24.78 7.86 -2.20
C PHE A 473 -24.52 9.36 -1.94
N PHE A 474 -23.69 9.99 -2.78
CA PHE A 474 -23.29 11.38 -2.64
C PHE A 474 -24.07 12.30 -3.59
N THR A 475 -25.07 11.76 -4.29
CA THR A 475 -26.06 12.58 -4.99
C THR A 475 -27.02 13.21 -3.98
N GLY A 476 -27.54 14.40 -4.30
CA GLY A 476 -28.44 15.13 -3.39
C GLY A 476 -27.74 16.04 -2.37
N ILE A 477 -26.41 16.16 -2.41
CA ILE A 477 -25.69 17.17 -1.63
C ILE A 477 -25.88 18.54 -2.28
N GLN A 478 -26.47 19.48 -1.54
CA GLN A 478 -26.66 20.86 -1.95
C GLN A 478 -25.61 21.75 -1.31
N ARG A 479 -25.15 22.73 -2.09
CA ARG A 479 -24.17 23.75 -1.69
C ARG A 479 -24.76 25.11 -2.01
N ALA A 480 -24.92 25.94 -0.99
CA ALA A 480 -25.39 27.31 -1.15
C ALA A 480 -24.34 28.28 -0.61
N ALA A 481 -23.98 29.30 -1.39
CA ALA A 481 -23.05 30.32 -0.92
C ALA A 481 -23.60 31.05 0.32
N LEU A 482 -22.72 31.34 1.27
CA LEU A 482 -23.03 32.11 2.48
C LEU A 482 -22.47 33.53 2.39
N PRO A 483 -23.15 34.52 2.99
CA PRO A 483 -22.55 35.83 3.25
C PRO A 483 -21.24 35.65 4.02
N GLY A 484 -20.14 36.23 3.52
CA GLY A 484 -18.81 36.11 4.16
C GLY A 484 -17.87 35.04 3.58
N GLY A 485 -18.22 34.39 2.46
CA GLY A 485 -17.24 33.62 1.66
C GLY A 485 -17.17 32.10 1.92
N GLY A 486 -18.17 31.53 2.61
CA GLY A 486 -18.30 30.08 2.83
C GLY A 486 -19.48 29.45 2.09
N MET A 487 -19.77 28.18 2.41
CA MET A 487 -20.91 27.42 1.87
C MET A 487 -21.77 26.82 2.98
N LYS A 488 -23.07 26.70 2.73
CA LYS A 488 -23.98 25.86 3.50
C LYS A 488 -24.15 24.54 2.76
N ILE A 489 -23.81 23.44 3.45
CA ILE A 489 -24.00 22.07 3.02
C ILE A 489 -25.33 21.57 3.56
N SER A 490 -26.20 21.05 2.69
CA SER A 490 -27.45 20.40 3.09
C SER A 490 -27.70 19.13 2.28
N GLY A 491 -28.35 18.14 2.90
CA GLY A 491 -28.79 16.94 2.21
C GLY A 491 -30.24 17.08 1.71
N ARG A 492 -30.52 16.56 0.51
CA ARG A 492 -31.87 16.24 0.04
C ARG A 492 -31.89 14.81 -0.48
N SER A 493 -33.05 14.35 -0.93
CA SER A 493 -33.13 13.10 -1.70
C SER A 493 -32.17 13.18 -2.89
N GLY A 494 -31.23 12.23 -2.94
CA GLY A 494 -30.38 12.01 -4.11
C GLY A 494 -31.12 11.23 -5.19
N GLU A 495 -30.56 11.23 -6.40
CA GLU A 495 -31.01 10.41 -7.53
C GLU A 495 -29.93 9.39 -7.91
N PRO A 496 -30.29 8.18 -8.39
CA PRO A 496 -29.29 7.25 -8.90
C PRO A 496 -28.58 7.84 -10.12
N LEU A 497 -27.31 7.50 -10.31
CA LEU A 497 -26.52 7.93 -11.46
C LEU A 497 -26.81 7.03 -12.67
N LYS A 498 -26.43 7.49 -13.86
CA LYS A 498 -26.52 6.68 -15.08
C LYS A 498 -25.15 6.16 -15.46
N HIS A 499 -25.09 4.95 -15.98
CA HIS A 499 -23.89 4.43 -16.60
C HIS A 499 -23.49 5.34 -17.79
N PRO A 500 -22.24 5.83 -17.88
CA PRO A 500 -21.86 6.84 -18.86
C PRO A 500 -22.02 6.35 -20.31
N ARG A 501 -21.74 5.07 -20.56
CA ARG A 501 -21.91 4.42 -21.87
C ARG A 501 -23.33 3.90 -22.17
N THR A 502 -23.90 3.06 -21.30
CA THR A 502 -25.19 2.38 -21.60
C THR A 502 -26.41 3.24 -21.27
N GLN A 503 -26.23 4.33 -20.52
CA GLN A 503 -27.30 5.21 -20.02
C GLN A 503 -28.28 4.50 -19.06
N GLU A 504 -27.98 3.27 -18.64
CA GLU A 504 -28.74 2.53 -17.65
C GLU A 504 -28.69 3.23 -16.29
N ILE A 505 -29.81 3.26 -15.57
CA ILE A 505 -29.88 3.81 -14.22
C ILE A 505 -29.22 2.82 -13.27
N ILE A 506 -28.22 3.28 -12.51
CA ILE A 506 -27.47 2.47 -11.55
C ILE A 506 -27.96 2.80 -10.14
N PRO A 507 -28.67 1.88 -9.46
CA PRO A 507 -29.04 2.05 -8.05
C PRO A 507 -27.80 2.22 -7.18
N ALA A 508 -27.90 3.05 -6.14
CA ALA A 508 -26.80 3.23 -5.21
C ALA A 508 -26.55 1.94 -4.41
N ALA A 509 -25.29 1.51 -4.34
CA ALA A 509 -24.86 0.32 -3.65
C ALA A 509 -23.46 0.56 -3.07
N ALA A 510 -23.19 -0.03 -1.91
CA ALA A 510 -21.86 0.01 -1.33
C ALA A 510 -20.95 -1.03 -2.01
N LEU A 511 -19.65 -0.95 -1.79
CA LEU A 511 -18.68 -1.82 -2.48
C LEU A 511 -18.91 -3.29 -2.12
N GLY A 512 -19.21 -4.10 -3.14
CA GLY A 512 -19.48 -5.53 -3.00
C GLY A 512 -20.88 -5.86 -2.48
N GLU A 513 -21.75 -4.87 -2.29
CA GLU A 513 -23.10 -5.04 -1.76
C GLU A 513 -24.17 -5.01 -2.85
N SER A 514 -25.34 -5.56 -2.52
CA SER A 514 -26.54 -5.34 -3.34
C SER A 514 -27.05 -3.89 -3.21
N PRO A 515 -27.88 -3.40 -4.15
CA PRO A 515 -28.50 -2.08 -4.07
C PRO A 515 -29.09 -1.77 -2.69
N ALA A 516 -28.70 -0.61 -2.14
CA ALA A 516 -29.10 -0.23 -0.80
C ALA A 516 -30.59 0.13 -0.74
N ALA A 517 -31.26 -0.27 0.35
CA ALA A 517 -32.63 0.13 0.63
C ALA A 517 -32.66 1.60 1.09
N ILE A 518 -32.94 2.52 0.17
CA ILE A 518 -32.97 3.96 0.43
C ILE A 518 -34.43 4.40 0.60
N THR A 519 -34.77 4.92 1.78
CA THR A 519 -36.11 5.49 2.04
C THR A 519 -36.33 6.74 1.18
N ALA A 520 -37.52 6.88 0.59
CA ALA A 520 -37.89 8.05 -0.19
C ALA A 520 -37.76 9.33 0.64
N GLY A 521 -37.03 10.33 0.13
CA GLY A 521 -36.79 11.60 0.82
C GLY A 521 -35.64 11.59 1.84
N GLY A 522 -35.02 10.43 2.12
CA GLY A 522 -33.91 10.29 3.06
C GLY A 522 -32.56 10.74 2.50
N ASP A 523 -31.65 11.17 3.39
CA ASP A 523 -30.25 11.43 3.05
C ASP A 523 -29.49 10.11 2.87
N ARG A 524 -29.16 9.78 1.62
CA ARG A 524 -28.48 8.54 1.22
C ARG A 524 -27.16 8.31 1.94
N ARG A 525 -26.48 9.40 2.35
CA ARG A 525 -25.21 9.34 3.05
C ARG A 525 -25.32 8.70 4.43
N ARG A 526 -26.50 8.73 5.07
CA ARG A 526 -26.72 8.08 6.37
C ARG A 526 -26.62 6.56 6.25
N VAL A 527 -27.27 5.99 5.23
CA VAL A 527 -27.20 4.54 4.94
C VAL A 527 -25.75 4.13 4.65
N PHE A 528 -25.05 4.92 3.83
CA PHE A 528 -23.64 4.67 3.53
C PHE A 528 -22.74 4.80 4.75
N ALA A 529 -22.95 5.79 5.62
CA ALA A 529 -22.17 5.98 6.83
C ALA A 529 -22.40 4.86 7.84
N GLU A 530 -23.63 4.34 7.94
CA GLU A 530 -23.97 3.17 8.75
C GLU A 530 -23.22 1.92 8.26
N TRP A 531 -23.24 1.64 6.94
CA TRP A 531 -22.48 0.54 6.35
C TRP A 531 -20.97 0.70 6.50
N THR A 532 -20.45 1.90 6.25
CA THR A 532 -19.00 2.20 6.33
C THR A 532 -18.48 1.94 7.73
N THR A 533 -19.23 2.36 8.76
CA THR A 533 -18.80 2.30 10.17
C THR A 533 -19.27 1.03 10.88
N GLY A 534 -19.86 0.08 10.15
CA GLY A 534 -20.25 -1.24 10.67
C GLY A 534 -19.04 -2.06 11.09
N SER A 535 -19.17 -2.85 12.17
CA SER A 535 -18.11 -3.74 12.66
C SER A 535 -17.81 -4.93 11.74
N ASP A 536 -18.75 -5.26 10.85
CA ASP A 536 -18.65 -6.29 9.83
C ASP A 536 -18.12 -5.77 8.49
N ASN A 537 -17.91 -4.46 8.36
CA ASN A 537 -17.33 -3.87 7.16
C ASN A 537 -15.88 -4.38 6.95
N PRO A 538 -15.55 -4.99 5.81
CA PRO A 538 -14.24 -5.62 5.60
C PRO A 538 -13.10 -4.61 5.35
N PHE A 539 -13.43 -3.34 5.15
CA PHE A 539 -12.50 -2.30 4.70
C PHE A 539 -12.16 -1.29 5.80
N PHE A 540 -13.17 -0.82 6.53
CA PHE A 540 -13.06 0.35 7.40
C PHE A 540 -12.02 0.23 8.51
N ALA A 541 -12.16 -0.80 9.35
CA ALA A 541 -11.23 -1.05 10.45
C ALA A 541 -9.82 -1.39 9.91
N ARG A 542 -9.73 -2.17 8.83
CA ARG A 542 -8.46 -2.55 8.19
C ARG A 542 -7.68 -1.34 7.69
N THR A 543 -8.38 -0.34 7.13
CA THR A 543 -7.78 0.90 6.59
C THR A 543 -7.14 1.74 7.69
N ILE A 544 -7.88 2.02 8.78
CA ILE A 544 -7.33 2.83 9.87
C ILE A 544 -6.21 2.09 10.62
N VAL A 545 -6.34 0.77 10.81
CA VAL A 545 -5.26 -0.05 11.36
C VAL A 545 -3.99 0.07 10.53
N ASN A 546 -4.10 -0.11 9.20
CA ASN A 546 -2.94 -0.02 8.32
C ASN A 546 -2.27 1.36 8.38
N ARG A 547 -3.07 2.43 8.42
CA ARG A 547 -2.57 3.82 8.52
C ARG A 547 -1.85 4.10 9.84
N LEU A 548 -2.37 3.59 10.96
CA LEU A 548 -1.71 3.73 12.27
C LEU A 548 -0.42 2.90 12.36
N VAL A 549 -0.44 1.68 11.82
CA VAL A 549 0.78 0.85 11.74
C VAL A 549 1.84 1.57 10.89
N ALA A 550 1.47 2.13 9.74
CA ALA A 550 2.39 2.91 8.90
C ALA A 550 2.98 4.10 9.65
N HIS A 551 2.17 4.85 10.40
CA HIS A 551 2.64 5.98 11.18
C HIS A 551 3.65 5.58 12.28
N TYR A 552 3.33 4.55 13.07
CA TYR A 552 4.17 4.16 14.22
C TYR A 552 5.37 3.31 13.84
N PHE A 553 5.22 2.38 12.89
CA PHE A 553 6.27 1.44 12.48
C PHE A 553 7.02 1.86 11.21
N GLY A 554 6.57 2.93 10.54
CA GLY A 554 7.22 3.50 9.34
C GLY A 554 6.74 2.90 8.02
N ARG A 555 6.03 1.78 8.07
CA ARG A 555 5.43 1.13 6.91
C ARG A 555 4.14 0.41 7.28
N GLY A 556 3.10 0.55 6.47
CA GLY A 556 1.86 -0.21 6.65
C GLY A 556 2.11 -1.70 6.49
N LEU A 557 1.17 -2.51 6.96
CA LEU A 557 1.13 -3.94 6.63
C LEU A 557 0.83 -4.14 5.13
N VAL A 558 0.08 -3.20 4.55
CA VAL A 558 -0.13 -3.04 3.11
C VAL A 558 0.50 -1.71 2.70
N GLU A 559 1.28 -1.70 1.62
CA GLU A 559 1.83 -0.49 1.01
C GLU A 559 1.46 -0.47 -0.49
N PRO A 560 0.94 0.63 -1.05
CA PRO A 560 0.59 1.89 -0.39
C PRO A 560 -0.44 1.77 0.73
N VAL A 561 -0.37 2.66 1.72
CA VAL A 561 -1.20 2.61 2.95
C VAL A 561 -2.72 2.62 2.72
N ASP A 562 -3.15 3.05 1.55
CA ASP A 562 -4.54 3.23 1.10
C ASP A 562 -4.87 2.43 -0.19
N ASP A 563 -4.10 1.36 -0.48
CA ASP A 563 -4.32 0.43 -1.60
C ASP A 563 -4.56 -1.01 -1.08
N LEU A 564 -5.59 -1.16 -0.23
CA LEU A 564 -6.01 -2.40 0.41
C LEU A 564 -6.87 -3.23 -0.55
N ARG A 565 -6.22 -3.98 -1.42
CA ARG A 565 -6.88 -4.86 -2.39
C ARG A 565 -6.46 -6.32 -2.25
N GLU A 566 -7.29 -7.23 -2.74
CA GLU A 566 -7.00 -8.67 -2.73
C GLU A 566 -5.67 -9.01 -3.44
N THR A 567 -5.31 -8.21 -4.45
CA THR A 567 -4.07 -8.33 -5.24
C THR A 567 -2.86 -7.60 -4.62
N ASN A 568 -3.03 -6.98 -3.45
CA ASN A 568 -2.00 -6.34 -2.63
C ASN A 568 -2.21 -6.73 -1.16
N PRO A 569 -2.00 -8.01 -0.80
CA PRO A 569 -2.26 -8.51 0.54
C PRO A 569 -1.29 -7.90 1.57
N ALA A 570 -1.65 -7.98 2.84
CA ALA A 570 -0.76 -7.56 3.94
C ALA A 570 0.47 -8.48 4.02
N SER A 571 1.64 -7.90 4.31
CA SER A 571 2.89 -8.64 4.57
C SER A 571 2.74 -9.66 5.70
N ASN A 572 1.84 -9.38 6.66
CA ASN A 572 1.44 -10.28 7.73
C ASN A 572 -0.08 -10.26 7.93
N GLU A 573 -0.82 -11.06 7.16
CA GLU A 573 -2.29 -11.19 7.27
C GLU A 573 -2.79 -11.62 8.66
N PRO A 574 -2.16 -12.60 9.36
CA PRO A 574 -2.53 -12.90 10.74
C PRO A 574 -2.47 -11.68 11.67
N LEU A 575 -1.41 -10.87 11.55
CA LEU A 575 -1.27 -9.63 12.32
C LEU A 575 -2.33 -8.60 11.93
N MET A 576 -2.58 -8.40 10.62
CA MET A 576 -3.63 -7.49 10.14
C MET A 576 -5.01 -7.88 10.70
N LYS A 577 -5.34 -9.17 10.68
CA LYS A 577 -6.60 -9.70 11.20
C LYS A 577 -6.72 -9.45 12.71
N ALA A 578 -5.66 -9.73 13.48
CA ALA A 578 -5.65 -9.54 14.93
C ALA A 578 -5.78 -8.05 15.30
N LEU A 579 -5.04 -7.16 14.63
CA LEU A 579 -5.13 -5.72 14.85
C LEU A 579 -6.51 -5.16 14.45
N THR A 580 -7.10 -5.65 13.36
CA THR A 580 -8.45 -5.25 12.93
C THR A 580 -9.49 -5.65 13.98
N ALA A 581 -9.43 -6.87 14.49
CA ALA A 581 -10.30 -7.32 15.57
C ALA A 581 -10.13 -6.47 16.84
N HIS A 582 -8.88 -6.15 17.20
CA HIS A 582 -8.58 -5.30 18.35
C HIS A 582 -9.11 -3.87 18.20
N MET A 583 -9.01 -3.25 17.01
CA MET A 583 -9.57 -1.92 16.74
C MET A 583 -11.10 -1.88 16.98
N ILE A 584 -11.80 -2.94 16.58
CA ILE A 584 -13.24 -3.10 16.81
C ILE A 584 -13.51 -3.32 18.30
N GLU A 585 -12.72 -4.16 18.98
CA GLU A 585 -12.84 -4.45 20.41
C GLU A 585 -12.71 -3.18 21.27
N VAL A 586 -11.74 -2.32 20.97
CA VAL A 586 -11.56 -1.02 21.66
C VAL A 586 -12.55 0.05 21.19
N ARG A 587 -13.55 -0.33 20.38
CA ARG A 587 -14.63 0.54 19.87
C ARG A 587 -14.08 1.78 19.17
N TYR A 588 -13.09 1.59 18.30
CA TYR A 588 -12.48 2.64 17.49
C TYR A 588 -11.84 3.79 18.30
N ASP A 589 -11.47 3.54 19.57
CA ASP A 589 -10.66 4.45 20.39
C ASP A 589 -9.20 4.44 19.92
N LEU A 590 -8.80 5.51 19.23
CA LEU A 590 -7.46 5.62 18.63
C LEU A 590 -6.35 5.71 19.68
N LYS A 591 -6.61 6.31 20.86
CA LYS A 591 -5.63 6.37 21.95
C LYS A 591 -5.44 4.99 22.58
N ALA A 592 -6.52 4.25 22.84
CA ALA A 592 -6.44 2.88 23.37
C ALA A 592 -5.74 1.92 22.40
N PHE A 593 -6.03 2.03 21.10
CA PHE A 593 -5.35 1.26 20.08
C PHE A 593 -3.85 1.60 20.00
N THR A 594 -3.52 2.90 20.03
CA THR A 594 -2.14 3.39 20.06
C THR A 594 -1.37 2.83 21.27
N LYS A 595 -1.98 2.83 22.47
CA LYS A 595 -1.36 2.22 23.67
C LYS A 595 -0.97 0.76 23.43
N THR A 596 -1.76 0.02 22.67
CA THR A 596 -1.46 -1.39 22.37
C THR A 596 -0.27 -1.52 21.41
N LEU A 597 -0.24 -0.74 20.34
CA LEU A 597 0.88 -0.74 19.39
C LEU A 597 2.20 -0.37 20.07
N LEU A 598 2.21 0.74 20.83
CA LEU A 598 3.44 1.31 21.38
C LEU A 598 3.99 0.53 22.58
N ASN A 599 3.17 -0.31 23.22
CA ASN A 599 3.63 -1.20 24.29
C ASN A 599 4.06 -2.60 23.82
N SER A 600 4.09 -2.84 22.50
CA SER A 600 4.70 -4.05 21.93
C SER A 600 6.23 -4.05 22.10
N GLN A 601 6.84 -5.22 22.07
CA GLN A 601 8.30 -5.33 21.93
C GLN A 601 8.76 -4.98 20.52
N VAL A 602 7.95 -5.27 19.50
CA VAL A 602 8.22 -4.87 18.10
C VAL A 602 8.45 -3.36 17.97
N TYR A 603 7.63 -2.53 18.64
CA TYR A 603 7.81 -1.07 18.62
C TYR A 603 9.10 -0.63 19.32
N ARG A 604 9.62 -1.42 20.26
CA ARG A 604 10.81 -1.11 21.07
C ARG A 604 12.10 -1.71 20.52
N LEU A 605 12.08 -2.27 19.31
CA LEU A 605 13.30 -2.74 18.65
C LEU A 605 14.23 -1.58 18.28
N SER A 606 15.53 -1.87 18.27
CA SER A 606 16.56 -0.99 17.70
C SER A 606 16.38 -0.86 16.19
N SER A 607 16.76 0.28 15.63
CA SER A 607 16.86 0.49 14.18
C SER A 607 18.21 0.08 13.60
N VAL A 608 19.18 -0.25 14.46
CA VAL A 608 20.45 -0.85 14.05
C VAL A 608 20.17 -2.28 13.57
N PRO A 609 20.46 -2.59 12.29
CA PRO A 609 20.18 -3.90 11.74
C PRO A 609 21.16 -4.96 12.26
N GLU A 610 20.69 -6.19 12.30
CA GLU A 610 21.51 -7.41 12.30
C GLU A 610 21.82 -7.81 10.85
N PRO A 611 22.89 -8.58 10.58
CA PRO A 611 23.19 -9.06 9.21
C PRO A 611 22.02 -9.83 8.57
N SER A 612 21.20 -10.48 9.40
CA SER A 612 20.05 -11.26 8.96
C SER A 612 18.88 -10.40 8.47
N ASN A 613 18.83 -9.12 8.88
CA ASN A 613 17.67 -8.24 8.72
C ASN A 613 17.98 -6.87 8.08
N GLU A 614 19.22 -6.66 7.64
CA GLU A 614 19.67 -5.43 6.99
C GLU A 614 18.77 -4.99 5.83
N LEU A 615 18.30 -5.96 5.03
CA LEU A 615 17.43 -5.75 3.87
C LEU A 615 15.95 -5.97 4.18
N ASP A 616 15.56 -6.25 5.43
CA ASP A 616 14.15 -6.35 5.77
C ASP A 616 13.55 -4.95 5.99
N ASP A 617 12.56 -4.66 5.16
CA ASP A 617 11.82 -3.40 5.10
C ASP A 617 10.31 -3.60 5.31
N GLN A 618 9.83 -4.84 5.45
CA GLN A 618 8.39 -5.17 5.43
C GLN A 618 7.91 -6.06 6.60
N ASN A 619 8.83 -6.75 7.30
CA ASN A 619 8.45 -7.73 8.32
C ASN A 619 8.65 -7.26 9.77
N TYR A 620 9.03 -6.00 9.97
CA TYR A 620 9.21 -5.39 11.30
C TYR A 620 10.27 -6.09 12.16
N SER A 621 11.32 -6.63 11.54
CA SER A 621 12.49 -7.18 12.25
C SER A 621 13.30 -6.14 13.02
N ARG A 622 13.10 -4.85 12.73
CA ARG A 622 13.77 -3.72 13.38
C ARG A 622 12.89 -2.49 13.27
N ALA A 623 13.21 -1.46 14.05
CA ALA A 623 12.55 -0.17 13.89
C ALA A 623 13.00 0.52 12.61
N ALA A 624 12.04 1.11 11.89
CA ALA A 624 12.32 1.85 10.67
C ALA A 624 12.93 3.23 10.97
N TRP A 625 13.81 3.69 10.09
CA TRP A 625 14.26 5.08 10.05
C TRP A 625 13.17 5.91 9.36
N LYS A 626 12.46 6.74 10.13
CA LYS A 626 11.39 7.61 9.64
C LYS A 626 11.88 9.05 9.55
N PRO A 627 11.84 9.68 8.37
CA PRO A 627 12.08 11.11 8.26
C PRO A 627 11.12 11.88 9.18
N ILE A 628 11.64 12.87 9.91
CA ILE A 628 10.78 13.75 10.71
C ILE A 628 10.00 14.67 9.74
N PRO A 629 8.66 14.80 9.88
CA PRO A 629 7.87 15.70 9.04
C PRO A 629 8.37 17.15 9.11
N ALA A 630 8.24 17.90 8.02
CA ALA A 630 8.71 19.29 7.89
C ALA A 630 8.34 20.18 9.09
N GLU A 631 7.08 20.13 9.52
CA GLU A 631 6.59 20.94 10.62
C GLU A 631 7.24 20.54 11.95
N VAL A 632 7.33 19.23 12.21
CA VAL A 632 7.96 18.69 13.42
C VAL A 632 9.45 19.01 13.46
N LEU A 633 10.14 18.98 12.32
CA LEU A 633 11.56 19.30 12.25
C LEU A 633 11.82 20.79 12.49
N LEU A 634 10.99 21.68 11.92
CA LEU A 634 11.08 23.12 12.18
C LEU A 634 10.78 23.47 13.64
N ASP A 635 9.80 22.79 14.22
CA ASP A 635 9.47 22.92 15.64
C ASP A 635 10.59 22.37 16.53
N ALA A 636 11.22 21.26 16.15
CA ALA A 636 12.38 20.70 16.85
C ALA A 636 13.57 21.67 16.82
N ILE A 637 13.88 22.29 15.67
CA ILE A 637 14.91 23.32 15.53
C ILE A 637 14.62 24.51 16.47
N SER A 638 13.37 24.96 16.49
CA SER A 638 12.94 26.07 17.36
C SER A 638 13.00 25.69 18.84
N GLN A 639 12.66 24.44 19.17
CA GLN A 639 12.72 23.90 20.54
C GLN A 639 14.15 23.83 21.06
N VAL A 640 15.10 23.27 20.29
CA VAL A 640 16.48 23.09 20.78
C VAL A 640 17.28 24.39 20.87
N THR A 641 16.85 25.42 20.12
CA THR A 641 17.44 26.77 20.14
C THR A 641 16.73 27.70 21.12
N GLU A 642 15.53 27.36 21.60
CA GLU A 642 14.58 28.23 22.31
C GLU A 642 14.24 29.53 21.55
N VAL A 643 14.40 29.53 20.23
CA VAL A 643 14.05 30.66 19.37
C VAL A 643 12.86 30.25 18.50
N PRO A 644 11.64 30.73 18.80
CA PRO A 644 10.46 30.35 18.04
C PRO A 644 10.56 30.78 16.58
N GLU A 645 9.89 30.06 15.70
CA GLU A 645 9.67 30.52 14.32
C GLU A 645 8.63 31.64 14.31
N GLU A 646 8.85 32.65 13.47
CA GLU A 646 7.88 33.73 13.27
C GLU A 646 7.10 33.48 11.98
N PHE A 647 5.81 33.20 12.13
CA PHE A 647 4.90 33.01 11.00
C PHE A 647 4.17 34.32 10.71
N ASN A 648 4.32 34.85 9.50
CA ASN A 648 3.71 36.13 9.12
C ASN A 648 2.18 36.11 9.32
N GLY A 649 1.65 37.07 10.07
CA GLY A 649 0.22 37.16 10.40
C GLY A 649 -0.24 36.28 11.57
N TRP A 650 0.69 35.61 12.27
CA TRP A 650 0.39 34.77 13.43
C TRP A 650 1.00 35.32 14.73
N PRO A 651 0.40 35.03 15.90
CA PRO A 651 1.00 35.38 17.18
C PRO A 651 2.35 34.69 17.39
N LYS A 652 3.28 35.36 18.09
CA LYS A 652 4.57 34.76 18.46
C LYS A 652 4.37 33.53 19.35
N GLY A 653 5.21 32.51 19.15
CA GLY A 653 5.20 31.27 19.93
C GLY A 653 4.28 30.17 19.40
N TYR A 654 3.58 30.41 18.28
CA TYR A 654 2.89 29.32 17.57
C TYR A 654 3.91 28.36 16.96
N ARG A 655 3.56 27.08 16.97
CA ARG A 655 4.35 26.00 16.35
C ARG A 655 3.89 25.74 14.93
N ALA A 656 4.79 25.23 14.09
CA ALA A 656 4.49 24.85 12.71
C ALA A 656 3.34 23.83 12.64
N ILE A 657 3.29 22.86 13.56
CA ILE A 657 2.19 21.88 13.60
C ILE A 657 0.81 22.51 13.92
N GLN A 658 0.76 23.73 14.46
CA GLN A 658 -0.48 24.45 14.78
C GLN A 658 -0.99 25.33 13.63
N ILE A 659 -0.21 25.46 12.55
CA ILE A 659 -0.53 26.32 11.42
C ILE A 659 -1.53 25.61 10.50
N TRP A 660 -2.76 26.12 10.42
CA TRP A 660 -3.80 25.60 9.52
C TRP A 660 -3.57 26.00 8.05
N ASP A 661 -2.80 27.07 7.81
CA ASP A 661 -2.56 27.65 6.48
C ASP A 661 -1.53 26.82 5.69
N ASN A 662 -2.03 25.98 4.79
CA ASN A 662 -1.22 25.13 3.91
C ASN A 662 -0.46 25.91 2.82
N LYS A 663 -0.70 27.22 2.64
CA LYS A 663 0.01 28.09 1.68
C LYS A 663 0.87 29.16 2.35
N LEU A 664 1.03 29.11 3.68
CA LEU A 664 1.90 30.06 4.36
C LEU A 664 3.32 29.99 3.75
N PRO A 665 3.87 31.09 3.19
CA PRO A 665 5.18 31.05 2.55
C PRO A 665 6.26 30.63 3.54
N SER A 666 6.94 29.53 3.25
CA SER A 666 8.07 29.04 4.06
C SER A 666 8.93 28.12 3.20
N HIS A 667 10.12 28.60 2.84
CA HIS A 667 11.06 27.83 2.05
C HIS A 667 11.46 26.52 2.76
N PHE A 668 11.59 26.55 4.09
CA PHE A 668 11.88 25.35 4.88
C PHE A 668 10.78 24.29 4.74
N LEU A 669 9.52 24.67 4.97
CA LEU A 669 8.41 23.72 4.90
C LEU A 669 8.24 23.11 3.49
N GLU A 670 8.50 23.89 2.44
CA GLU A 670 8.49 23.42 1.05
C GLU A 670 9.60 22.42 0.75
N VAL A 671 10.86 22.73 1.11
CA VAL A 671 12.01 21.84 0.87
C VAL A 671 11.89 20.51 1.62
N PHE A 672 11.28 20.54 2.81
CA PHE A 672 11.06 19.35 3.64
C PHE A 672 9.73 18.63 3.36
N GLY A 673 9.02 18.99 2.29
CA GLY A 673 7.92 18.18 1.76
C GLY A 673 6.57 18.36 2.46
N ARG A 674 6.27 19.56 3.01
CA ARG A 674 4.91 19.90 3.48
C ARG A 674 3.90 19.65 2.35
N PRO A 675 2.79 18.95 2.61
CA PRO A 675 1.82 18.61 1.58
C PRO A 675 1.06 19.86 1.11
N SER A 676 0.76 19.91 -0.19
CA SER A 676 -0.05 20.97 -0.78
C SER A 676 -1.56 20.80 -0.51
N ARG A 677 -1.95 19.59 -0.05
CA ARG A 677 -3.32 19.12 0.23
C ARG A 677 -4.16 18.89 -1.02
N GLN A 678 -3.54 18.41 -2.09
CA GLN A 678 -4.18 18.17 -3.39
C GLN A 678 -4.69 16.74 -3.58
N THR A 679 -4.21 15.78 -2.78
CA THR A 679 -4.65 14.38 -2.80
C THR A 679 -5.07 13.91 -1.41
N VAL A 680 -5.89 12.87 -1.31
CA VAL A 680 -6.18 12.21 -0.01
C VAL A 680 -5.07 11.22 0.39
N CYS A 681 -4.05 11.05 -0.46
CA CYS A 681 -2.96 10.12 -0.24
C CYS A 681 -2.00 10.66 0.80
N SER A 682 -1.69 9.86 1.82
CA SER A 682 -0.62 10.19 2.78
C SER A 682 0.76 10.31 2.11
N CYS A 683 0.92 9.73 0.92
CA CYS A 683 2.12 9.80 0.09
C CYS A 683 2.42 11.18 -0.52
N GLU A 684 1.49 12.16 -0.46
CA GLU A 684 1.78 13.53 -0.91
C GLU A 684 2.89 14.19 -0.09
N ARG A 685 3.09 13.73 1.15
CA ARG A 685 4.22 14.16 1.98
C ARG A 685 5.51 13.58 1.41
N GLY A 686 6.40 14.46 0.97
CA GLY A 686 7.73 14.09 0.50
C GLY A 686 8.54 13.50 1.65
N THR A 687 8.75 12.19 1.66
CA THR A 687 9.54 11.47 2.67
C THR A 687 10.92 11.05 2.15
N GLU A 688 11.19 11.31 0.86
CA GLU A 688 12.49 11.03 0.28
C GLU A 688 13.52 12.09 0.71
N SER A 689 14.69 11.61 1.11
CA SER A 689 15.82 12.47 1.42
C SER A 689 16.37 13.11 0.15
N SER A 690 16.60 14.42 0.16
CA SER A 690 17.17 15.13 -0.97
C SER A 690 18.47 15.87 -0.62
N ILE A 691 19.32 16.05 -1.63
CA ILE A 691 20.53 16.89 -1.51
C ILE A 691 20.15 18.32 -1.09
N ALA A 692 19.02 18.84 -1.58
CA ALA A 692 18.51 20.16 -1.22
C ALA A 692 18.19 20.27 0.29
N GLN A 693 17.59 19.25 0.90
CA GLN A 693 17.32 19.23 2.35
C GLN A 693 18.62 19.26 3.16
N ALA A 694 19.61 18.44 2.77
CA ALA A 694 20.91 18.40 3.45
C ALA A 694 21.64 19.75 3.33
N LEU A 695 21.72 20.32 2.12
CA LEU A 695 22.35 21.62 1.89
C LEU A 695 21.62 22.75 2.62
N HIS A 696 20.29 22.69 2.71
CA HIS A 696 19.50 23.68 3.44
C HIS A 696 19.83 23.65 4.94
N LEU A 697 19.87 22.48 5.59
CA LEU A 697 20.23 22.41 7.02
C LEU A 697 21.63 22.93 7.31
N MET A 698 22.59 22.65 6.43
CA MET A 698 23.97 23.09 6.62
C MET A 698 24.15 24.59 6.44
N ASN A 699 23.41 25.22 5.52
CA ASN A 699 23.64 26.60 5.09
C ASN A 699 22.47 27.56 5.40
N SER A 700 21.48 27.12 6.19
CA SER A 700 20.30 27.90 6.48
C SER A 700 20.66 29.15 7.29
N GLN A 701 20.41 30.32 6.70
CA GLN A 701 20.55 31.61 7.39
C GLN A 701 19.61 31.68 8.59
N THR A 702 18.37 31.21 8.47
CA THR A 702 17.41 31.21 9.58
C THR A 702 17.88 30.33 10.74
N THR A 703 18.49 29.19 10.47
CA THR A 703 19.10 28.34 11.51
C THR A 703 20.27 29.03 12.17
N THR A 704 21.13 29.69 11.39
CA THR A 704 22.28 30.46 11.89
C THR A 704 21.84 31.60 12.81
N GLU A 705 20.81 32.35 12.41
CA GLU A 705 20.23 33.43 13.22
C GLU A 705 19.64 32.93 14.54
N LYS A 706 18.97 31.76 14.54
CA LYS A 706 18.47 31.14 15.79
C LYS A 706 19.61 30.74 16.72
N LEU A 707 20.69 30.15 16.19
CA LEU A 707 21.87 29.76 16.97
C LEU A 707 22.58 30.98 17.60
N GLN A 708 22.68 32.09 16.85
CA GLN A 708 23.36 33.32 17.27
C GLN A 708 22.47 34.29 18.06
N SER A 709 21.21 33.92 18.29
CA SER A 709 20.25 34.77 18.99
C SER A 709 20.71 35.08 20.41
N ARG A 710 20.67 36.37 20.79
CA ARG A 710 20.97 36.83 22.15
C ARG A 710 19.98 36.33 23.21
N HIS A 711 18.82 35.86 22.76
CA HIS A 711 17.76 35.30 23.62
C HIS A 711 17.66 33.77 23.49
N GLY A 712 18.53 33.14 22.70
CA GLY A 712 18.53 31.70 22.49
C GLY A 712 19.35 30.93 23.53
N VAL A 713 19.26 29.60 23.42
CA VAL A 713 19.96 28.64 24.28
C VAL A 713 21.47 28.85 24.32
N CYS A 714 22.10 29.13 23.17
CA CYS A 714 23.55 29.28 23.10
C CYS A 714 24.06 30.44 23.97
N ALA A 715 23.43 31.61 23.86
CA ALA A 715 23.76 32.78 24.68
C ALA A 715 23.45 32.53 26.17
N ARG A 716 22.32 31.87 26.47
CA ARG A 716 21.91 31.53 27.84
C ARG A 716 22.90 30.57 28.52
N LEU A 717 23.31 29.50 27.84
CA LEU A 717 24.28 28.53 28.36
C LEU A 717 25.69 29.12 28.47
N ALA A 718 26.09 29.96 27.51
CA ALA A 718 27.37 30.67 27.57
C ALA A 718 27.48 31.59 28.78
N GLY A 719 26.37 32.23 29.19
CA GLY A 719 26.30 33.07 30.38
C GLY A 719 26.04 32.32 31.71
N SER A 720 25.93 30.99 31.69
CA SER A 720 25.63 30.19 32.88
C SER A 720 26.90 29.76 33.64
N GLU A 721 26.73 29.30 34.88
CA GLU A 721 27.82 28.76 35.72
C GLU A 721 28.14 27.27 35.42
N LEU A 722 27.44 26.65 34.47
CA LEU A 722 27.66 25.26 34.09
C LEU A 722 29.06 25.06 33.51
N LYS A 723 29.69 23.93 33.82
CA LYS A 723 30.96 23.51 33.20
C LYS A 723 30.73 23.12 31.75
N ASP A 724 31.79 23.18 30.96
CA ASP A 724 31.74 22.87 29.51
C ASP A 724 31.19 21.46 29.25
N THR A 725 31.57 20.49 30.09
CA THR A 725 31.04 19.11 30.04
C THR A 725 29.55 19.03 30.37
N GLU A 726 29.06 19.83 31.32
CA GLU A 726 27.64 19.90 31.69
C GLU A 726 26.83 20.58 30.57
N ILE A 727 27.41 21.57 29.89
CA ILE A 727 26.82 22.20 28.70
C ILE A 727 26.73 21.20 27.54
N ILE A 728 27.78 20.42 27.27
CA ILE A 728 27.75 19.35 26.26
C ILE A 728 26.63 18.37 26.56
N GLU A 729 26.53 17.92 27.81
CA GLU A 729 25.46 17.02 28.25
C GLU A 729 24.06 17.61 27.99
N GLU A 730 23.88 18.88 28.35
CA GLU A 730 22.62 19.61 28.16
C GLU A 730 22.26 19.74 26.67
N LEU A 731 23.25 19.99 25.79
CA LEU A 731 23.06 20.02 24.33
C LEU A 731 22.64 18.65 23.78
N TYR A 732 23.26 17.57 24.25
CA TYR A 732 22.93 16.20 23.83
C TYR A 732 21.54 15.75 24.28
N LEU A 733 21.14 16.08 25.51
CA LEU A 733 19.81 15.74 26.03
C LEU A 733 18.71 16.47 25.27
N ARG A 734 18.87 17.78 24.99
CA ARG A 734 17.86 18.54 24.23
C ARG A 734 17.72 18.11 22.78
N THR A 735 18.82 17.70 22.14
CA THR A 735 18.81 17.38 20.69
C THR A 735 18.55 15.91 20.41
N LEU A 736 19.23 15.01 21.14
CA LEU A 736 19.24 13.57 20.89
C LEU A 736 18.60 12.77 22.03
N SER A 737 18.13 13.42 23.10
CA SER A 737 17.42 12.79 24.22
C SER A 737 18.25 11.72 24.95
N ARG A 738 19.58 11.86 24.92
CA ARG A 738 20.53 10.93 25.56
C ARG A 738 21.73 11.69 26.12
N TYR A 739 22.47 11.03 27.01
CA TYR A 739 23.79 11.49 27.41
C TYR A 739 24.82 11.32 26.27
N PRO A 740 25.81 12.22 26.17
CA PRO A 740 26.94 12.04 25.27
C PRO A 740 27.78 10.84 25.71
N ARG A 741 28.35 10.12 24.75
CA ARG A 741 29.33 9.06 25.05
C ARG A 741 30.67 9.67 25.46
N PRO A 742 31.54 8.95 26.19
CA PRO A 742 32.85 9.49 26.60
C PRO A 742 33.67 10.07 25.43
N GLU A 743 33.70 9.38 24.30
CA GLU A 743 34.39 9.83 23.08
C GLU A 743 33.77 11.09 22.46
N GLU A 744 32.45 11.28 22.63
CA GLU A 744 31.75 12.48 22.18
C GLU A 744 32.01 13.67 23.12
N VAL A 745 32.09 13.43 24.43
CA VAL A 745 32.47 14.47 25.39
C VAL A 745 33.88 14.95 25.10
N GLU A 746 34.83 14.02 24.87
CA GLU A 746 36.21 14.35 24.53
C GLU A 746 36.29 15.17 23.23
N LEU A 747 35.60 14.72 22.17
CA LEU A 747 35.56 15.42 20.89
C LEU A 747 34.96 16.84 21.02
N MET A 748 33.80 16.98 21.65
CA MET A 748 33.10 18.26 21.76
C MET A 748 33.81 19.23 22.72
N SER A 749 34.54 18.73 23.70
CA SER A 749 35.34 19.58 24.61
C SER A 749 36.47 20.33 23.88
N GLN A 750 36.90 19.83 22.72
CA GLN A 750 37.91 20.51 21.89
C GLN A 750 37.42 21.86 21.37
N ALA A 751 36.11 22.02 21.13
CA ALA A 751 35.52 23.27 20.66
C ALA A 751 35.70 24.42 21.67
N PHE A 752 35.67 24.13 22.97
CA PHE A 752 35.87 25.12 24.04
C PHE A 752 37.34 25.52 24.24
N SER A 753 38.28 24.71 23.75
CA SER A 753 39.72 24.87 23.98
C SER A 753 40.40 25.85 23.00
N GLY A 754 39.65 26.47 22.07
CA GLY A 754 40.17 27.50 21.15
C GLY A 754 41.01 26.96 19.98
N ASN A 755 41.17 25.64 19.84
CA ASN A 755 41.82 25.04 18.66
C ASN A 755 40.85 25.02 17.47
N ALA A 756 40.61 26.20 16.87
CA ALA A 756 39.86 26.37 15.62
C ALA A 756 40.52 25.72 14.39
N SER A 757 41.59 24.93 14.56
CA SER A 757 42.40 24.38 13.46
C SER A 757 41.90 23.04 12.90
N LEU A 758 40.76 22.50 13.33
CA LEU A 758 40.29 21.18 12.87
C LEU A 758 39.27 21.21 11.72
N VAL A 759 38.83 22.39 11.25
CA VAL A 759 37.85 22.50 10.13
C VAL A 759 38.44 23.11 8.85
N ALA A 760 39.69 23.56 8.83
CA ALA A 760 40.30 24.14 7.64
C ALA A 760 41.10 23.10 6.83
N GLY A 761 40.40 22.33 6.00
CA GLY A 761 40.96 21.76 4.77
C GLY A 761 41.13 22.81 3.64
N ALA A 762 41.15 24.10 3.97
CA ALA A 762 41.27 25.20 3.03
C ALA A 762 42.51 26.03 3.35
N ASN A 763 43.43 26.06 2.39
CA ASN A 763 44.58 26.96 2.30
C ASN A 763 44.32 28.35 2.89
N THR A 764 45.04 28.70 3.97
CA THR A 764 45.46 30.09 4.19
C THR A 764 46.87 30.13 4.75
N ASP A 765 47.83 30.25 3.85
CA ASP A 765 49.09 30.94 4.12
C ASP A 765 48.78 32.40 4.45
N SER A 766 48.79 32.77 5.73
CA SER A 766 49.33 34.06 6.17
C SER A 766 49.53 34.03 7.67
N GLY A 767 50.81 34.08 8.06
CA GLY A 767 51.24 33.96 9.44
C GLY A 767 50.85 35.14 10.30
N THR A 768 50.39 34.85 11.51
CA THR A 768 50.94 35.33 12.80
C THR A 768 50.08 34.74 13.93
N PRO A 769 50.64 33.98 14.89
CA PRO A 769 49.89 33.54 16.05
C PRO A 769 49.89 34.66 17.10
N SER A 770 48.74 35.27 17.35
CA SER A 770 48.55 36.14 18.52
C SER A 770 48.18 35.28 19.74
N PRO A 771 48.96 35.33 20.83
CA PRO A 771 48.64 34.62 22.06
C PRO A 771 47.90 35.55 23.02
N GLU A 772 46.56 35.51 23.00
CA GLU A 772 45.76 35.96 24.16
C GLU A 772 44.78 34.85 24.56
N SER A 773 45.31 33.99 25.43
CA SER A 773 44.57 33.02 26.22
C SER A 773 43.67 33.73 27.23
N GLY A 774 42.40 33.87 26.89
CA GLY A 774 41.32 34.19 27.81
C GLY A 774 40.04 33.63 27.23
N SER A 775 39.36 32.74 27.96
CA SER A 775 38.00 32.28 27.62
C SER A 775 37.07 33.50 27.60
N THR A 776 36.96 34.16 26.45
CA THR A 776 35.97 35.22 26.29
C THR A 776 34.61 34.56 26.19
N ALA A 777 33.59 35.16 26.82
CA ALA A 777 32.21 34.69 26.73
C ALA A 777 31.75 34.47 25.27
N ALA A 778 32.33 35.22 24.33
CA ALA A 778 32.12 35.05 22.89
C ALA A 778 32.70 33.74 22.34
N ALA A 779 33.92 33.35 22.71
CA ALA A 779 34.52 32.06 22.31
C ALA A 779 33.74 30.87 22.89
N ARG A 780 33.28 30.99 24.15
CA ARG A 780 32.42 30.01 24.81
C ARG A 780 31.10 29.85 24.08
N GLN A 781 30.43 30.95 23.73
CA GLN A 781 29.19 30.92 22.96
C GLN A 781 29.39 30.29 21.58
N LYS A 782 30.48 30.63 20.89
CA LYS A 782 30.79 30.08 19.56
C LYS A 782 30.98 28.56 19.58
N ALA A 783 31.65 28.02 20.61
CA ALA A 783 31.77 26.58 20.79
C ALA A 783 30.40 25.89 20.95
N ILE A 784 29.50 26.50 21.72
CA ILE A 784 28.13 25.98 21.94
C ILE A 784 27.32 26.01 20.63
N GLU A 785 27.43 27.09 19.86
CA GLU A 785 26.80 27.22 18.54
C GLU A 785 27.27 26.13 17.58
N ASP A 786 28.58 25.86 17.52
CA ASP A 786 29.16 24.85 16.61
C ASP A 786 28.77 23.43 17.01
N ILE A 787 28.74 23.12 18.31
CA ILE A 787 28.27 21.81 18.82
C ILE A 787 26.78 21.63 18.51
N LEU A 788 25.94 22.64 18.79
CA LEU A 788 24.51 22.55 18.54
C LEU A 788 24.21 22.41 17.05
N TRP A 789 24.89 23.19 16.20
CA TRP A 789 24.81 23.06 14.75
C TRP A 789 25.18 21.65 14.27
N THR A 790 26.26 21.08 14.82
CA THR A 790 26.71 19.72 14.50
C THR A 790 25.65 18.68 14.85
N LEU A 791 25.04 18.79 16.04
CA LEU A 791 24.00 17.87 16.49
C LEU A 791 22.74 17.98 15.63
N MET A 792 22.31 19.20 15.28
CA MET A 792 21.14 19.46 14.45
C MET A 792 21.30 18.96 13.00
N ASN A 793 22.53 18.88 12.49
CA ASN A 793 22.84 18.33 11.18
C ASN A 793 23.07 16.81 11.19
N SER A 794 22.96 16.15 12.35
CA SER A 794 23.15 14.71 12.46
C SER A 794 21.93 13.91 11.99
N ARG A 795 22.16 12.71 11.46
CA ARG A 795 21.07 11.78 11.08
C ARG A 795 20.13 11.48 12.24
N LYS A 796 20.65 11.38 13.47
CA LYS A 796 19.84 11.11 14.68
C LYS A 796 18.90 12.26 15.06
N PHE A 797 19.21 13.49 14.62
CA PHE A 797 18.34 14.63 14.84
C PHE A 797 17.20 14.67 13.82
N VAL A 798 17.51 14.47 12.52
CA VAL A 798 16.53 14.63 11.42
C VAL A 798 15.66 13.39 11.16
N PHE A 799 16.05 12.22 11.68
CA PHE A 799 15.27 10.98 11.61
C PHE A 799 14.78 10.52 12.98
N ASN A 800 13.53 10.07 13.02
CA ASN A 800 13.00 9.24 14.08
C ASN A 800 13.44 7.78 13.83
N HIS A 801 14.02 7.12 14.83
CA HIS A 801 14.73 5.86 14.64
C HIS A 801 14.65 4.96 15.86
#